data_AF-W7A5J5-F1
#
_entry.id   AF-W7A5J5-F1
#
_cell.length_a   1.000
_cell.length_b   1.000
_cell.length_c   1.000
_cell.angle_alpha   90.00
_cell.angle_beta   90.00
_cell.angle_gamma   90.00
#
_symmetry.space_group_name_H-M   'P 1'
#
loop_
_entity.id
_entity.type
_entity.pdbx_description
1 polymer ?
#
loop_
_entity_poly.entity_id
_entity_poly.type
_entity_poly.pdbx_seq_one_letter_code
_entity_poly.pdbx_strand_id
1 'polypeptide(L)'
;MEDQGNVKGGCPQGDSDDPKHSPQRDLQHDQRDDPDGGDRRGERKLKLLIEGKMVETKNAVDFIKPLKDDIKALDFLLFDMLKDNLPNKLFETLCTIHDMSEKYSENQTQENFNSLKDSIYNLDDEYLGTIVNAFGHMCILSNFAEWAHRGRRRKAFDMSFTPNERIYGSVYETLKGTFDMLIKSGFDISQIYEQLCNQTIDFVLTTHPTQAIRTSLLKNYIQLAELLLKLDNTDKELYKKKILYDNLKTYLLTAWKTDVIRRIKPTPIDEAISLVDIVENCIFYRIPNIIRYIDNVFYEYNLPPVKLESKICLFSSWAGGDRDGNPFVLPETTRYVCYMNKIRGCELFIPMVEKLIRDLTLHHCTQHFKTYVKHLEDEVSQYIFDQDRKYLAQKFHWFSPFSKSNKSEIYRRALLVVWAKLKSTVQVYKSLISHQPVDTNFERLMFNCSEEFEEILMECYRSLSDSGNALIAEGYLKDVIRNVKIFGLHLMKLDIRQESEKHIQAMDYICEKLQSGKYSLLSEEEKIDFLTDILQSSRPLIPNNIEQEQDVPSDFLNVIKTFDVCSQIEESALGAYIVSMCNHASDILLVEVFQKELKKNAQRKTQRVVPLLETIQSLQMSCTILENLIKNPWYRTHLRTHFDNKQEIMIGYSDSGKDGGRFTSAWELFKAQEKLVHIGKKYSVEVRFFHGRGGSVSRGGGPQHLAILSQPINTIKNYLRVTIQGEVITQDFCLKGMMLRSIETYMSALLKCSLLKNTVMVKDEWRELMDEMSQLTTKEYRHVVYENNDFVNYFRCATPQIEIGKLNLGSRPSKRKQGNVESLRAIPWVFSWTQNRIHLPVWLGIEKLYDHLIAKGKLGLLQDMYRNWPFCTSFFNLISMVMAKASLQIAEEYDILVPDELKYIGTMLREKLKKAMELTALVTNEKSFCDNDILTKRSIESRTKWVAVCNLIQIQALKRLRERHREWELSHETDRSKKNSDTPTGEEPMPSRSAHPMKGHESEADNKLTNSASKDELDSQYESPIRGSSSKRIYSYLSRKKSKLIKNPKFHPLLESYSSAYLQSEGENDFFFDDLPDMGLSRGRSAYKTNDCTYDEVTKTYIDYTSLNDALIVSIKAIAAGMQNTG
;
A
#
# COMPACT_ATOMS: atom_id res chain seq x y z
N MET A 1 -15.82 49.44 -42.62
CA MET A 1 -15.14 49.58 -41.32
C MET A 1 -13.97 48.60 -41.29
N GLU A 2 -12.82 48.87 -41.90
CA GLU A 2 -12.19 50.18 -42.19
C GLU A 2 -11.94 50.99 -40.89
N ASP A 3 -10.79 51.61 -40.66
CA ASP A 3 -9.64 51.78 -41.58
C ASP A 3 -8.32 52.08 -40.87
N GLN A 4 -7.20 51.90 -41.59
CA GLN A 4 -5.91 52.63 -41.55
C GLN A 4 -5.25 53.08 -40.20
N GLY A 5 -3.98 53.48 -40.16
CA GLY A 5 -3.01 53.74 -41.24
C GLY A 5 -1.55 53.72 -40.74
N ASN A 6 -0.61 54.20 -41.55
CA ASN A 6 0.80 53.81 -41.43
C ASN A 6 1.79 54.96 -41.76
N VAL A 7 3.02 54.87 -41.20
CA VAL A 7 4.27 55.58 -41.57
C VAL A 7 4.42 57.09 -41.21
N LYS A 8 5.69 57.44 -40.92
CA LYS A 8 6.39 58.76 -40.88
C LYS A 8 6.69 59.30 -39.47
N GLY A 9 7.90 59.74 -39.11
CA GLY A 9 9.20 59.64 -39.81
C GLY A 9 10.09 60.88 -39.61
N GLY A 10 11.38 60.70 -39.24
CA GLY A 10 12.34 61.81 -39.13
C GLY A 10 13.66 61.44 -38.44
N CYS A 11 14.75 61.45 -39.20
CA CYS A 11 16.16 61.51 -38.76
C CYS A 11 16.73 62.92 -39.15
N PRO A 12 18.00 63.36 -38.91
CA PRO A 12 19.24 62.58 -39.03
C PRO A 12 20.40 62.95 -38.04
N GLN A 13 21.63 62.49 -38.37
CA GLN A 13 22.94 62.68 -37.72
C GLN A 13 23.18 61.80 -36.47
N GLY A 14 24.24 60.98 -36.33
CA GLY A 14 25.32 60.60 -37.26
C GLY A 14 26.68 60.50 -36.53
N ASP A 15 27.68 59.66 -36.87
CA ASP A 15 27.85 58.52 -37.82
C ASP A 15 28.97 57.60 -37.19
N SER A 16 29.68 56.61 -37.78
CA SER A 16 29.86 56.09 -39.15
C SER A 16 30.42 54.63 -39.14
N ASP A 17 30.45 54.00 -40.33
CA ASP A 17 31.34 52.94 -40.87
C ASP A 17 31.62 51.56 -40.17
N ASP A 18 31.18 50.51 -40.88
CA ASP A 18 31.59 49.08 -40.88
C ASP A 18 32.83 48.91 -41.87
N PRO A 19 33.40 47.75 -42.32
CA PRO A 19 32.91 46.36 -42.21
C PRO A 19 33.90 45.17 -42.09
N LYS A 20 33.33 43.99 -41.78
CA LYS A 20 33.69 42.60 -42.21
C LYS A 20 35.17 42.15 -42.31
N HIS A 21 35.55 41.12 -41.54
CA HIS A 21 35.61 39.71 -42.03
C HIS A 21 36.11 38.70 -40.95
N SER A 22 35.78 37.43 -41.16
CA SER A 22 36.28 36.25 -40.41
C SER A 22 37.62 35.72 -40.94
N PRO A 23 38.41 35.01 -40.11
CA PRO A 23 38.96 33.72 -40.55
C PRO A 23 38.88 32.59 -39.49
N GLN A 24 39.24 31.38 -39.93
CA GLN A 24 39.45 30.18 -39.11
C GLN A 24 40.93 30.03 -38.71
N ARG A 25 41.23 29.03 -37.86
CA ARG A 25 42.57 28.56 -37.42
C ARG A 25 43.19 29.50 -36.36
N ASP A 26 43.99 29.04 -35.39
CA ASP A 26 44.87 27.86 -35.38
C ASP A 26 44.64 26.81 -34.28
N LEU A 27 45.20 25.62 -34.54
CA LEU A 27 45.44 24.52 -33.60
C LEU A 27 46.95 24.27 -33.56
N GLN A 28 47.63 24.50 -32.43
CA GLN A 28 48.77 23.68 -31.94
C GLN A 28 49.36 24.18 -30.61
N HIS A 29 50.04 23.27 -29.92
CA HIS A 29 50.96 23.45 -28.78
C HIS A 29 50.52 24.35 -27.59
N ASP A 30 50.15 23.70 -26.48
CA ASP A 30 51.21 23.29 -25.55
C ASP A 30 50.88 21.90 -24.96
N GLN A 31 51.85 20.99 -25.01
CA GLN A 31 51.79 19.67 -24.36
C GLN A 31 53.00 19.59 -23.44
N ARG A 32 52.74 19.60 -22.13
CA ARG A 32 53.73 19.28 -21.11
C ARG A 32 53.05 18.42 -20.05
N ASP A 33 53.53 17.19 -19.91
CA ASP A 33 53.05 16.28 -18.89
C ASP A 33 53.55 16.73 -17.50
N ASP A 34 52.61 16.84 -16.56
CA ASP A 34 52.87 17.10 -15.13
C ASP A 34 52.59 15.79 -14.36
N PRO A 35 53.63 15.03 -13.97
CA PRO A 35 53.49 13.64 -13.54
C PRO A 35 53.09 13.50 -12.06
N ASP A 36 52.01 14.16 -11.64
CA ASP A 36 51.42 14.02 -10.29
C ASP A 36 49.91 13.70 -10.38
N GLY A 37 49.63 12.40 -10.52
CA GLY A 37 48.32 11.82 -10.86
C GLY A 37 47.25 11.82 -9.76
N GLY A 38 47.20 12.84 -8.90
CA GLY A 38 46.12 13.03 -7.93
C GLY A 38 44.78 13.46 -8.57
N ASP A 39 43.65 13.19 -7.91
CA ASP A 39 42.27 13.30 -8.46
C ASP A 39 41.74 14.74 -8.74
N ARG A 40 42.48 15.52 -9.55
CA ARG A 40 42.03 16.83 -10.05
C ARG A 40 40.86 16.71 -11.05
N ARG A 41 40.57 15.50 -11.56
CA ARG A 41 39.50 15.24 -12.54
C ARG A 41 38.15 15.00 -11.87
N GLY A 42 38.12 14.27 -10.75
CA GLY A 42 36.98 14.16 -9.86
C GLY A 42 36.62 15.52 -9.25
N GLU A 43 37.60 16.26 -8.72
CA GLU A 43 37.35 17.58 -8.16
C GLU A 43 36.81 18.60 -9.18
N ARG A 44 37.33 18.66 -10.41
CA ARG A 44 36.76 19.54 -11.46
C ARG A 44 35.32 19.15 -11.85
N LYS A 45 35.00 17.85 -11.90
CA LYS A 45 33.61 17.35 -12.12
C LYS A 45 32.69 17.73 -10.95
N LEU A 46 33.13 17.50 -9.71
CA LEU A 46 32.37 17.81 -8.50
C LEU A 46 32.14 19.32 -8.37
N LYS A 47 33.15 20.13 -8.71
CA LYS A 47 33.06 21.58 -8.79
C LYS A 47 32.03 22.03 -9.83
N LEU A 48 32.03 21.45 -11.04
CA LEU A 48 30.98 21.68 -12.06
C LEU A 48 29.57 21.29 -11.58
N LEU A 49 29.41 20.25 -10.77
CA LEU A 49 28.12 19.88 -10.16
C LEU A 49 27.68 20.85 -9.05
N ILE A 50 28.62 21.35 -8.24
CA ILE A 50 28.37 22.31 -7.16
C ILE A 50 28.07 23.72 -7.71
N GLU A 51 28.79 24.15 -8.74
CA GLU A 51 28.62 25.44 -9.43
C GLU A 51 27.45 25.40 -10.43
N GLY A 52 27.13 24.23 -11.00
CA GLY A 52 25.93 24.03 -11.82
C GLY A 52 24.63 24.30 -11.07
N LYS A 53 24.57 24.04 -9.75
CA LYS A 53 23.45 24.46 -8.89
C LYS A 53 23.37 25.98 -8.64
N MET A 54 24.34 26.79 -9.08
CA MET A 54 24.37 28.26 -8.87
C MET A 54 23.86 29.10 -10.07
N VAL A 55 23.27 28.49 -11.09
CA VAL A 55 22.85 29.22 -12.31
C VAL A 55 21.52 29.99 -12.10
N GLU A 56 21.67 31.28 -11.81
CA GLU A 56 20.69 32.39 -11.82
C GLU A 56 19.51 32.32 -10.83
N THR A 57 19.64 33.01 -9.70
CA THR A 57 18.50 33.57 -8.96
C THR A 57 17.96 34.82 -9.66
N LYS A 58 17.02 34.65 -10.59
CA LYS A 58 16.17 35.73 -11.11
C LYS A 58 14.73 35.54 -10.65
N ASN A 59 13.99 36.64 -10.48
CA ASN A 59 12.71 36.68 -9.76
C ASN A 59 11.50 36.17 -10.56
N ALA A 60 11.57 34.92 -11.03
CA ALA A 60 10.42 34.13 -11.46
C ALA A 60 10.60 32.68 -10.97
N VAL A 61 9.56 32.08 -10.39
CA VAL A 61 9.67 30.73 -9.83
C VAL A 61 9.70 29.70 -10.94
N ASP A 62 10.89 29.19 -11.28
CA ASP A 62 11.04 28.08 -12.21
C ASP A 62 10.58 26.76 -11.54
N PHE A 63 9.33 26.38 -11.82
CA PHE A 63 8.70 25.15 -11.35
C PHE A 63 9.11 23.89 -12.15
N ILE A 64 10.19 23.93 -12.93
CA ILE A 64 10.65 22.82 -13.80
C ILE A 64 12.14 22.52 -13.60
N LYS A 65 13.01 23.51 -13.76
CA LYS A 65 14.48 23.36 -13.74
C LYS A 65 14.98 22.63 -12.49
N PRO A 66 14.57 22.97 -11.24
CA PRO A 66 15.08 22.27 -10.04
C PRO A 66 14.69 20.78 -9.95
N LEU A 67 13.67 20.32 -10.68
CA LEU A 67 13.36 18.89 -10.79
C LEU A 67 14.21 18.20 -11.87
N LYS A 68 14.37 18.84 -13.04
CA LYS A 68 15.23 18.33 -14.11
C LYS A 68 16.68 18.23 -13.67
N ASP A 69 17.16 19.20 -12.90
CA ASP A 69 18.56 19.26 -12.42
C ASP A 69 18.84 18.19 -11.35
N ASP A 70 17.89 17.92 -10.43
CA ASP A 70 18.03 16.82 -9.47
C ASP A 70 18.01 15.44 -10.17
N ILE A 71 17.09 15.23 -11.13
CA ILE A 71 17.03 13.97 -11.89
C ILE A 71 18.35 13.75 -12.63
N LYS A 72 18.82 14.75 -13.39
CA LYS A 72 20.13 14.70 -14.06
C LYS A 72 21.29 14.44 -13.10
N ALA A 73 21.28 15.04 -11.90
CA ALA A 73 22.32 14.81 -10.90
C ALA A 73 22.28 13.38 -10.32
N LEU A 74 21.09 12.82 -10.07
CA LEU A 74 20.92 11.45 -9.60
C LEU A 74 21.30 10.44 -10.69
N ASP A 75 20.85 10.64 -11.92
CA ASP A 75 21.19 9.79 -13.07
C ASP A 75 22.70 9.83 -13.33
N PHE A 76 23.33 11.02 -13.32
CA PHE A 76 24.79 11.15 -13.41
C PHE A 76 25.50 10.41 -12.28
N LEU A 77 25.09 10.57 -11.02
CA LEU A 77 25.71 9.87 -9.88
C LEU A 77 25.50 8.34 -9.95
N LEU A 78 24.38 7.89 -10.52
CA LEU A 78 24.12 6.48 -10.82
C LEU A 78 25.09 5.96 -11.88
N PHE A 79 25.22 6.64 -13.03
CA PHE A 79 26.16 6.23 -14.10
C PHE A 79 27.63 6.31 -13.68
N ASP A 80 28.03 7.34 -12.92
CA ASP A 80 29.38 7.51 -12.37
C ASP A 80 29.72 6.34 -11.41
N MET A 81 28.77 5.88 -10.60
CA MET A 81 28.92 4.69 -9.74
C MET A 81 28.88 3.37 -10.53
N LEU A 82 27.97 3.23 -11.52
CA LEU A 82 27.82 2.03 -12.33
C LEU A 82 29.07 1.75 -13.19
N LYS A 83 29.75 2.80 -13.66
CA LYS A 83 31.00 2.66 -14.44
C LYS A 83 32.06 1.85 -13.69
N ASP A 84 32.22 2.07 -12.39
CA ASP A 84 33.22 1.37 -11.58
C ASP A 84 32.74 -0.04 -11.15
N ASN A 85 31.43 -0.30 -11.24
CA ASN A 85 30.73 -1.46 -10.70
C ASN A 85 30.20 -2.46 -11.75
N LEU A 86 30.35 -2.18 -13.05
CA LEU A 86 29.95 -3.04 -14.17
C LEU A 86 31.15 -3.38 -15.07
N PRO A 87 31.11 -4.50 -15.82
CA PRO A 87 32.05 -4.75 -16.92
C PRO A 87 31.91 -3.70 -18.03
N ASN A 88 33.02 -3.28 -18.65
CA ASN A 88 33.05 -2.20 -19.66
C ASN A 88 32.02 -2.40 -20.79
N LYS A 89 32.00 -3.59 -21.43
CA LYS A 89 31.03 -3.94 -22.50
C LYS A 89 29.58 -3.72 -22.06
N LEU A 90 29.23 -4.10 -20.83
CA LEU A 90 27.87 -3.95 -20.28
C LEU A 90 27.55 -2.48 -19.95
N PHE A 91 28.53 -1.72 -19.47
CA PHE A 91 28.37 -0.28 -19.24
C PHE A 91 28.18 0.49 -20.56
N GLU A 92 28.97 0.19 -21.59
CA GLU A 92 28.82 0.76 -22.95
C GLU A 92 27.47 0.40 -23.59
N THR A 93 27.01 -0.85 -23.40
CA THR A 93 25.68 -1.29 -23.84
C THR A 93 24.57 -0.53 -23.11
N LEU A 94 24.69 -0.33 -21.78
CA LEU A 94 23.73 0.44 -20.98
C LEU A 94 23.64 1.90 -21.44
N CYS A 95 24.77 2.56 -21.70
CA CYS A 95 24.82 3.93 -22.23
C CYS A 95 24.17 4.02 -23.63
N THR A 96 24.46 3.06 -24.52
CA THR A 96 23.84 3.02 -25.86
C THR A 96 22.31 2.94 -25.78
N ILE A 97 21.77 2.06 -24.93
CA ILE A 97 20.31 1.90 -24.74
C ILE A 97 19.69 3.14 -24.07
N HIS A 98 20.40 3.78 -23.15
CA HIS A 98 19.98 5.04 -22.53
C HIS A 98 19.78 6.13 -23.59
N ASP A 99 20.79 6.36 -24.43
CA ASP A 99 20.76 7.42 -25.45
C ASP A 99 19.73 7.13 -26.55
N MET A 100 19.50 5.86 -26.90
CA MET A 100 18.39 5.46 -27.78
C MET A 100 17.02 5.72 -27.14
N SER A 101 16.87 5.50 -25.84
CA SER A 101 15.59 5.71 -25.14
C SER A 101 15.28 7.18 -24.87
N GLU A 102 16.29 8.04 -24.68
CA GLU A 102 16.09 9.49 -24.69
C GLU A 102 15.63 9.96 -26.08
N LYS A 103 16.31 9.56 -27.17
CA LYS A 103 15.90 9.88 -28.56
C LYS A 103 14.47 9.43 -28.89
N TYR A 104 14.10 8.21 -28.51
CA TYR A 104 12.74 7.72 -28.68
C TYR A 104 11.71 8.52 -27.86
N SER A 105 12.05 8.92 -26.64
CA SER A 105 11.13 9.72 -25.81
C SER A 105 11.01 11.18 -26.25
N GLU A 106 12.03 11.76 -26.87
CA GLU A 106 11.96 13.10 -27.48
C GLU A 106 11.24 13.08 -28.84
N ASN A 107 11.37 12.00 -29.60
CA ASN A 107 10.70 11.83 -30.89
C ASN A 107 10.27 10.37 -31.13
N GLN A 108 8.98 10.08 -30.91
CA GLN A 108 8.39 8.73 -30.94
C GLN A 108 8.12 8.22 -32.38
N THR A 109 9.12 8.28 -33.25
CA THR A 109 9.05 7.67 -34.60
C THR A 109 9.14 6.15 -34.53
N GLN A 110 8.60 5.47 -35.55
CA GLN A 110 8.76 4.02 -35.69
C GLN A 110 10.23 3.61 -35.84
N GLU A 111 11.04 4.46 -36.49
CA GLU A 111 12.50 4.28 -36.65
C GLU A 111 13.23 4.27 -35.30
N ASN A 112 12.95 5.25 -34.43
CA ASN A 112 13.52 5.32 -33.08
C ASN A 112 13.04 4.15 -32.22
N PHE A 113 11.76 3.76 -32.33
CA PHE A 113 11.23 2.60 -31.61
C PHE A 113 11.90 1.29 -32.04
N ASN A 114 12.02 1.05 -33.35
CA ASN A 114 12.68 -0.13 -33.89
C ASN A 114 14.17 -0.15 -33.48
N SER A 115 14.88 0.96 -33.59
CA SER A 115 16.30 1.07 -33.19
C SER A 115 16.51 0.67 -31.72
N LEU A 116 15.67 1.19 -30.81
CA LEU A 116 15.70 0.85 -29.39
C LEU A 116 15.32 -0.63 -29.15
N LYS A 117 14.29 -1.13 -29.84
CA LYS A 117 13.84 -2.52 -29.74
C LYS A 117 14.94 -3.48 -30.17
N ASP A 118 15.53 -3.28 -31.34
CA ASP A 118 16.51 -4.20 -31.91
C ASP A 118 17.79 -4.21 -31.07
N SER A 119 18.19 -3.07 -30.49
CA SER A 119 19.28 -3.02 -29.51
C SER A 119 18.99 -3.77 -28.20
N ILE A 120 17.71 -4.00 -27.84
CA ILE A 120 17.29 -4.75 -26.65
C ILE A 120 17.05 -6.23 -26.98
N TYR A 121 16.48 -6.53 -28.13
CA TYR A 121 16.13 -7.90 -28.54
C TYR A 121 17.37 -8.75 -28.84
N ASN A 122 18.45 -8.12 -29.29
CA ASN A 122 19.76 -8.74 -29.51
C ASN A 122 20.62 -8.87 -28.24
N LEU A 123 20.12 -8.53 -27.04
CA LEU A 123 20.87 -8.69 -25.79
C LEU A 123 20.95 -10.15 -25.35
N ASP A 124 22.12 -10.54 -24.83
CA ASP A 124 22.34 -11.79 -24.11
C ASP A 124 21.46 -11.87 -22.83
N ASP A 125 21.03 -13.07 -22.44
CA ASP A 125 20.15 -13.29 -21.25
C ASP A 125 20.75 -12.65 -19.97
N GLU A 126 22.08 -12.72 -19.82
CA GLU A 126 22.86 -12.18 -18.70
C GLU A 126 22.73 -10.64 -18.54
N TYR A 127 22.54 -9.89 -19.62
CA TYR A 127 22.47 -8.42 -19.55
C TYR A 127 21.07 -7.90 -19.27
N LEU A 128 20.02 -8.62 -19.67
CA LEU A 128 18.62 -8.18 -19.53
C LEU A 128 18.28 -7.78 -18.09
N GLY A 129 18.63 -8.61 -17.11
CA GLY A 129 18.31 -8.38 -15.70
C GLY A 129 19.05 -7.18 -15.09
N THR A 130 20.33 -7.01 -15.42
CA THR A 130 21.17 -5.91 -14.90
C THR A 130 20.79 -4.58 -15.54
N ILE A 131 20.49 -4.55 -16.83
CA ILE A 131 20.03 -3.35 -17.55
C ILE A 131 18.66 -2.91 -17.03
N VAL A 132 17.68 -3.81 -16.92
CA VAL A 132 16.35 -3.43 -16.40
C VAL A 132 16.38 -3.04 -14.92
N ASN A 133 17.35 -3.52 -14.15
CA ASN A 133 17.58 -3.00 -12.80
C ASN A 133 18.05 -1.54 -12.82
N ALA A 134 18.98 -1.17 -13.71
CA ALA A 134 19.45 0.22 -13.83
C ALA A 134 18.32 1.20 -14.22
N PHE A 135 17.53 0.89 -15.26
CA PHE A 135 16.35 1.69 -15.63
C PHE A 135 15.26 1.67 -14.55
N GLY A 136 15.12 0.57 -13.80
CA GLY A 136 14.26 0.49 -12.61
C GLY A 136 14.70 1.44 -11.49
N HIS A 137 16.01 1.58 -11.24
CA HIS A 137 16.53 2.59 -10.33
C HIS A 137 16.27 4.01 -10.84
N MET A 138 16.47 4.31 -12.13
CA MET A 138 16.17 5.64 -12.72
C MET A 138 14.69 6.02 -12.55
N CYS A 139 13.77 5.06 -12.76
CA CYS A 139 12.33 5.26 -12.48
C CYS A 139 12.07 5.66 -11.02
N ILE A 140 12.71 4.97 -10.06
CA ILE A 140 12.51 5.21 -8.63
C ILE A 140 13.18 6.53 -8.18
N LEU A 141 14.40 6.81 -8.64
CA LEU A 141 15.10 8.06 -8.35
C LEU A 141 14.32 9.27 -8.87
N SER A 142 13.71 9.15 -10.06
CA SER A 142 12.80 10.15 -10.61
C SER A 142 11.58 10.40 -9.70
N ASN A 143 10.98 9.35 -9.11
CA ASN A 143 9.89 9.50 -8.12
C ASN A 143 10.33 10.31 -6.89
N PHE A 144 11.46 9.92 -6.28
CA PHE A 144 11.94 10.52 -5.04
C PHE A 144 12.45 11.97 -5.24
N ALA A 145 13.03 12.29 -6.40
CA ALA A 145 13.30 13.66 -6.82
C ALA A 145 12.01 14.48 -7.01
N GLU A 146 10.97 13.90 -7.61
CA GLU A 146 9.67 14.55 -7.79
C GLU A 146 9.04 14.89 -6.43
N TRP A 147 9.07 13.97 -5.47
CA TRP A 147 8.52 14.20 -4.12
C TRP A 147 9.33 15.19 -3.27
N ALA A 148 10.67 15.20 -3.41
CA ALA A 148 11.50 16.25 -2.85
C ALA A 148 11.14 17.63 -3.46
N HIS A 149 11.01 17.69 -4.79
CA HIS A 149 10.61 18.92 -5.50
C HIS A 149 9.19 19.37 -5.10
N ARG A 150 8.21 18.48 -4.93
CA ARG A 150 6.87 18.82 -4.39
C ARG A 150 6.98 19.57 -3.05
N GLY A 151 7.88 19.11 -2.16
CA GLY A 151 8.18 19.77 -0.89
C GLY A 151 8.80 21.17 -1.04
N ARG A 152 9.69 21.38 -2.03
CA ARG A 152 10.21 22.72 -2.35
C ARG A 152 9.13 23.64 -2.92
N ARG A 153 8.34 23.12 -3.87
CA ARG A 153 7.28 23.86 -4.57
C ARG A 153 6.27 24.45 -3.61
N ARG A 154 5.95 23.76 -2.50
CA ARG A 154 5.12 24.32 -1.44
C ARG A 154 5.74 25.57 -0.82
N LYS A 155 7.00 25.54 -0.38
CA LYS A 155 7.72 26.73 0.11
C LYS A 155 7.71 27.87 -0.91
N ALA A 156 7.89 27.54 -2.19
CA ALA A 156 7.89 28.53 -3.26
C ALA A 156 6.50 29.16 -3.48
N PHE A 157 5.41 28.41 -3.32
CA PHE A 157 4.05 28.96 -3.29
C PHE A 157 3.79 29.79 -2.03
N ASP A 158 4.25 29.34 -0.86
CA ASP A 158 4.18 30.09 0.41
C ASP A 158 4.92 31.46 0.32
N MET A 159 5.89 31.58 -0.61
CA MET A 159 6.66 32.80 -0.91
C MET A 159 6.16 33.60 -2.13
N SER A 160 5.22 33.08 -2.93
CA SER A 160 4.78 33.70 -4.18
C SER A 160 3.46 34.45 -4.05
N PHE A 161 3.46 35.74 -4.34
CA PHE A 161 2.29 36.61 -4.21
C PHE A 161 1.23 36.49 -5.33
N THR A 162 1.43 35.60 -6.31
CA THR A 162 0.53 35.40 -7.47
C THR A 162 -0.13 34.02 -7.43
N PRO A 163 -1.39 33.91 -6.97
CA PRO A 163 -2.18 32.69 -7.14
C PRO A 163 -2.37 32.33 -8.61
N ASN A 164 -2.42 31.03 -8.92
CA ASN A 164 -2.78 30.54 -10.25
C ASN A 164 -3.80 29.40 -10.12
N GLU A 165 -5.05 29.72 -10.43
CA GLU A 165 -6.22 28.84 -10.28
C GLU A 165 -6.21 27.64 -11.24
N ARG A 166 -5.39 27.70 -12.32
CA ARG A 166 -5.22 26.59 -13.28
C ARG A 166 -4.14 25.60 -12.85
N ILE A 167 -3.48 25.81 -11.70
CA ILE A 167 -2.49 24.89 -11.16
C ILE A 167 -3.11 24.19 -9.94
N TYR A 168 -3.44 22.91 -10.09
CA TYR A 168 -3.70 22.04 -8.94
C TYR A 168 -2.48 22.04 -8.01
N GLY A 169 -2.67 21.94 -6.71
CA GLY A 169 -1.58 22.11 -5.73
C GLY A 169 -1.22 23.56 -5.39
N SER A 170 -1.94 24.57 -5.92
CA SER A 170 -1.69 25.99 -5.68
C SER A 170 -2.24 26.53 -4.35
N VAL A 171 -2.09 27.85 -4.14
CA VAL A 171 -2.48 28.61 -2.94
C VAL A 171 -3.88 28.25 -2.44
N TYR A 172 -4.89 28.19 -3.31
CA TYR A 172 -6.28 27.95 -2.91
C TYR A 172 -6.55 26.55 -2.32
N GLU A 173 -5.67 25.57 -2.55
CA GLU A 173 -5.75 24.25 -1.91
C GLU A 173 -5.01 24.18 -0.56
N THR A 174 -4.22 25.19 -0.20
CA THR A 174 -3.65 25.31 1.16
C THR A 174 -4.73 25.59 2.20
N LEU A 175 -4.42 25.42 3.48
CA LEU A 175 -5.34 25.85 4.55
C LEU A 175 -5.57 27.37 4.51
N LYS A 176 -4.51 28.17 4.37
CA LYS A 176 -4.61 29.65 4.30
C LYS A 176 -5.46 30.12 3.13
N GLY A 177 -5.15 29.70 1.90
CA GLY A 177 -5.93 30.05 0.72
C GLY A 177 -7.37 29.52 0.76
N THR A 178 -7.65 28.48 1.54
CA THR A 178 -9.02 28.01 1.82
C THR A 178 -9.75 28.92 2.81
N PHE A 179 -9.09 29.36 3.88
CA PHE A 179 -9.64 30.36 4.81
C PHE A 179 -9.95 31.67 4.08
N ASP A 180 -8.99 32.22 3.33
CA ASP A 180 -9.18 33.45 2.54
C ASP A 180 -10.37 33.33 1.56
N MET A 181 -10.52 32.17 0.90
CA MET A 181 -11.61 31.90 -0.03
C MET A 181 -12.97 31.78 0.69
N LEU A 182 -13.03 31.15 1.87
CA LEU A 182 -14.25 31.00 2.66
C LEU A 182 -14.70 32.34 3.27
N ILE A 183 -13.78 33.14 3.81
CA ILE A 183 -14.04 34.48 4.32
C ILE A 183 -14.57 35.39 3.19
N LYS A 184 -13.93 35.36 2.01
CA LYS A 184 -14.44 36.06 0.80
C LYS A 184 -15.80 35.54 0.32
N SER A 185 -16.16 34.30 0.65
CA SER A 185 -17.47 33.71 0.36
C SER A 185 -18.53 34.01 1.44
N GLY A 186 -18.22 34.85 2.44
CA GLY A 186 -19.16 35.29 3.47
C GLY A 186 -19.30 34.37 4.69
N PHE A 187 -18.41 33.38 4.86
CA PHE A 187 -18.39 32.56 6.08
C PHE A 187 -17.69 33.29 7.23
N ASP A 188 -18.28 33.24 8.42
CA ASP A 188 -17.65 33.76 9.63
C ASP A 188 -16.42 32.93 10.04
N ILE A 189 -15.40 33.61 10.55
CA ILE A 189 -14.10 33.01 10.86
C ILE A 189 -14.17 32.03 12.04
N SER A 190 -15.10 32.24 12.96
CA SER A 190 -15.35 31.32 14.09
C SER A 190 -16.05 30.05 13.61
N GLN A 191 -16.96 30.15 12.63
CA GLN A 191 -17.56 28.98 11.96
C GLN A 191 -16.51 28.13 11.22
N ILE A 192 -15.55 28.77 10.54
CA ILE A 192 -14.45 28.07 9.87
C ILE A 192 -13.54 27.36 10.89
N TYR A 193 -13.19 28.04 11.99
CA TYR A 193 -12.43 27.47 13.11
C TYR A 193 -13.12 26.25 13.72
N GLU A 194 -14.39 26.38 14.12
CA GLU A 194 -15.16 25.28 14.70
C GLU A 194 -15.28 24.11 13.73
N GLN A 195 -15.55 24.35 12.45
CA GLN A 195 -15.65 23.27 11.48
C GLN A 195 -14.31 22.52 11.31
N LEU A 196 -13.17 23.20 11.34
CA LEU A 196 -11.86 22.55 11.27
C LEU A 196 -11.51 21.80 12.56
N CYS A 197 -11.84 22.33 13.74
CA CYS A 197 -11.59 21.64 15.01
C CYS A 197 -12.49 20.40 15.21
N ASN A 198 -13.69 20.41 14.63
CA ASN A 198 -14.66 19.31 14.71
C ASN A 198 -14.57 18.31 13.54
N GLN A 199 -13.59 18.41 12.63
CA GLN A 199 -13.42 17.46 11.51
C GLN A 199 -12.32 16.40 11.78
N THR A 200 -12.54 15.19 11.24
CA THR A 200 -11.65 14.03 11.40
C THR A 200 -11.45 13.31 10.07
N ILE A 201 -10.19 13.04 9.72
CA ILE A 201 -9.80 12.17 8.60
C ILE A 201 -9.24 10.85 9.16
N ASP A 202 -9.89 9.71 8.88
CA ASP A 202 -9.39 8.38 9.27
C ASP A 202 -8.71 7.71 8.06
N PHE A 203 -7.37 7.69 8.13
CA PHE A 203 -6.51 7.09 7.11
C PHE A 203 -6.38 5.59 7.37
N VAL A 204 -7.08 4.79 6.58
CA VAL A 204 -7.01 3.33 6.66
C VAL A 204 -5.85 2.85 5.80
N LEU A 205 -4.70 2.67 6.45
CA LEU A 205 -3.45 2.28 5.82
C LEU A 205 -3.48 0.81 5.41
N THR A 206 -2.97 0.51 4.22
CA THR A 206 -3.01 -0.86 3.71
C THR A 206 -1.70 -1.31 3.08
N THR A 207 -1.36 -2.57 3.33
CA THR A 207 -0.29 -3.26 2.60
C THR A 207 -0.77 -3.56 1.17
N HIS A 208 0.11 -3.29 0.20
CA HIS A 208 -0.17 -3.53 -1.21
C HIS A 208 0.73 -4.63 -1.77
N PRO A 209 0.17 -5.68 -2.40
CA PRO A 209 1.01 -6.74 -2.97
C PRO A 209 1.92 -6.18 -4.07
N THR A 210 1.45 -5.25 -4.90
CA THR A 210 2.26 -4.64 -5.97
C THR A 210 3.27 -3.59 -5.48
N GLN A 211 3.51 -3.46 -4.17
CA GLN A 211 4.55 -2.57 -3.64
C GLN A 211 5.94 -3.13 -4.02
N ALA A 212 6.39 -2.71 -5.20
CA ALA A 212 7.57 -3.22 -5.89
C ALA A 212 8.86 -3.06 -5.06
N ILE A 213 8.96 -1.97 -4.31
CA ILE A 213 10.11 -1.61 -3.47
C ILE A 213 10.00 -2.34 -2.12
N ARG A 214 11.00 -3.16 -1.78
CA ARG A 214 11.15 -3.79 -0.46
C ARG A 214 11.47 -2.75 0.61
N THR A 215 11.01 -2.97 1.85
CA THR A 215 11.09 -2.03 2.97
C THR A 215 12.52 -1.50 3.25
N SER A 216 13.55 -2.35 3.08
CA SER A 216 14.96 -1.93 3.22
C SER A 216 15.43 -0.97 2.12
N LEU A 217 14.98 -1.14 0.87
CA LEU A 217 15.25 -0.19 -0.21
C LEU A 217 14.46 1.11 -0.01
N LEU A 218 13.21 1.01 0.46
CA LEU A 218 12.38 2.17 0.76
C LEU A 218 13.07 3.11 1.78
N LYS A 219 13.64 2.55 2.85
CA LYS A 219 14.42 3.34 3.84
C LYS A 219 15.60 4.08 3.19
N ASN A 220 16.34 3.43 2.27
CA ASN A 220 17.45 4.07 1.53
C ASN A 220 16.97 5.22 0.63
N TYR A 221 15.89 5.03 -0.14
CA TYR A 221 15.37 6.06 -1.03
C TYR A 221 14.79 7.28 -0.28
N ILE A 222 14.17 7.06 0.89
CA ILE A 222 13.74 8.14 1.78
C ILE A 222 14.95 8.98 2.21
N GLN A 223 16.06 8.33 2.60
CA GLN A 223 17.29 9.05 2.97
C GLN A 223 17.93 9.78 1.78
N LEU A 224 17.90 9.24 0.56
CA LEU A 224 18.32 9.96 -0.65
C LEU A 224 17.52 11.26 -0.85
N ALA A 225 16.19 11.22 -0.75
CA ALA A 225 15.36 12.42 -0.87
C ALA A 225 15.56 13.42 0.29
N GLU A 226 15.76 12.94 1.52
CA GLU A 226 16.11 13.82 2.64
C GLU A 226 17.52 14.44 2.50
N LEU A 227 18.47 13.78 1.83
CA LEU A 227 19.79 14.32 1.50
C LEU A 227 19.74 15.38 0.39
N LEU A 228 18.93 15.17 -0.66
CA LEU A 228 18.67 16.20 -1.69
C LEU A 228 18.14 17.48 -1.04
N LEU A 229 17.13 17.35 -0.17
CA LEU A 229 16.55 18.48 0.56
C LEU A 229 17.54 19.14 1.55
N LYS A 230 18.55 18.42 2.04
CA LYS A 230 19.63 19.00 2.88
C LYS A 230 20.62 19.81 2.03
N LEU A 231 21.01 19.32 0.85
CA LEU A 231 21.93 20.02 -0.06
C LEU A 231 21.45 21.44 -0.40
N ASP A 232 20.15 21.61 -0.65
CA ASP A 232 19.52 22.88 -1.02
C ASP A 232 19.50 23.94 0.11
N ASN A 233 20.02 23.63 1.30
CA ASN A 233 20.13 24.57 2.43
C ASN A 233 21.60 24.73 2.88
N THR A 234 22.58 24.22 2.12
CA THR A 234 23.98 24.05 2.55
C THR A 234 24.96 24.93 1.75
N ASP A 235 24.52 26.08 1.23
CA ASP A 235 25.25 26.79 0.17
C ASP A 235 26.61 27.41 0.54
N LYS A 236 26.89 27.61 1.84
CA LYS A 236 28.09 28.34 2.30
C LYS A 236 29.26 27.45 2.75
N GLU A 237 29.09 26.13 2.78
CA GLU A 237 30.09 25.21 3.38
C GLU A 237 30.40 24.01 2.47
N LEU A 238 31.49 24.13 1.69
CA LEU A 238 31.96 23.12 0.74
C LEU A 238 32.14 21.72 1.36
N TYR A 239 32.69 21.61 2.57
CA TYR A 239 32.88 20.31 3.24
C TYR A 239 31.55 19.66 3.62
N LYS A 240 30.54 20.43 4.05
CA LYS A 240 29.18 19.91 4.30
C LYS A 240 28.52 19.45 3.00
N LYS A 241 28.68 20.21 1.90
CA LYS A 241 28.24 19.75 0.57
C LYS A 241 28.92 18.44 0.18
N LYS A 242 30.25 18.32 0.32
CA LYS A 242 30.99 17.07 0.04
C LYS A 242 30.46 15.89 0.86
N ILE A 243 30.33 16.03 2.18
CA ILE A 243 29.77 14.99 3.06
C ILE A 243 28.36 14.57 2.60
N LEU A 244 27.50 15.50 2.19
CA LEU A 244 26.17 15.18 1.68
C LEU A 244 26.21 14.44 0.33
N TYR A 245 27.11 14.81 -0.58
CA TYR A 245 27.33 14.10 -1.85
C TYR A 245 27.93 12.70 -1.65
N ASP A 246 28.89 12.54 -0.74
CA ASP A 246 29.48 11.25 -0.40
C ASP A 246 28.41 10.31 0.20
N ASN A 247 27.55 10.84 1.08
CA ASN A 247 26.38 10.11 1.58
C ASN A 247 25.38 9.74 0.46
N LEU A 248 25.10 10.63 -0.51
CA LEU A 248 24.27 10.29 -1.67
C LEU A 248 24.88 9.12 -2.47
N LYS A 249 26.19 9.16 -2.75
CA LYS A 249 26.90 8.03 -3.41
C LYS A 249 26.79 6.73 -2.59
N THR A 250 26.97 6.78 -1.27
CA THR A 250 26.82 5.62 -0.38
C THR A 250 25.41 5.03 -0.41
N TYR A 251 24.35 5.84 -0.33
CA TYR A 251 22.98 5.36 -0.38
C TYR A 251 22.58 4.88 -1.79
N LEU A 252 23.08 5.50 -2.86
CA LEU A 252 22.91 5.01 -4.24
C LEU A 252 23.59 3.65 -4.44
N LEU A 253 24.83 3.49 -3.99
CA LEU A 253 25.57 2.22 -4.04
C LEU A 253 24.87 1.16 -3.19
N THR A 254 24.37 1.51 -2.01
CA THR A 254 23.63 0.57 -1.13
C THR A 254 22.28 0.19 -1.73
N ALA A 255 21.57 1.12 -2.38
CA ALA A 255 20.35 0.82 -3.11
C ALA A 255 20.62 -0.08 -4.33
N TRP A 256 21.68 0.17 -5.09
CA TRP A 256 22.15 -0.70 -6.17
C TRP A 256 22.47 -2.10 -5.64
N LYS A 257 23.42 -2.22 -4.70
CA LYS A 257 23.91 -3.48 -4.11
C LYS A 257 22.88 -4.26 -3.27
N THR A 258 21.64 -3.77 -3.13
CA THR A 258 20.55 -4.47 -2.41
C THR A 258 19.58 -5.10 -3.40
N ASP A 259 19.58 -6.43 -3.49
CA ASP A 259 18.68 -7.23 -4.33
C ASP A 259 17.22 -6.72 -4.26
N VAL A 260 16.69 -6.28 -5.41
CA VAL A 260 15.34 -5.71 -5.49
C VAL A 260 14.25 -6.80 -5.43
N ILE A 261 14.60 -8.07 -5.64
CA ILE A 261 13.69 -9.22 -5.67
C ILE A 261 13.36 -9.67 -4.24
N ARG A 262 12.08 -9.98 -4.00
CA ARG A 262 11.65 -10.68 -2.78
C ARG A 262 11.81 -12.20 -3.03
N ARG A 263 12.98 -12.77 -2.75
CA ARG A 263 13.21 -14.23 -2.95
C ARG A 263 12.38 -15.10 -2.00
N ILE A 264 11.92 -14.55 -0.87
CA ILE A 264 10.97 -15.18 0.07
C ILE A 264 9.62 -14.46 -0.03
N LYS A 265 8.52 -15.22 -0.02
CA LYS A 265 7.16 -14.67 0.04
C LYS A 265 6.90 -14.06 1.43
N PRO A 266 6.47 -12.78 1.53
CA PRO A 266 6.14 -12.18 2.82
C PRO A 266 4.90 -12.84 3.43
N THR A 267 4.91 -13.04 4.74
CA THR A 267 3.71 -13.39 5.52
C THR A 267 2.87 -12.14 5.79
N PRO A 268 1.61 -12.27 6.25
CA PRO A 268 0.83 -11.13 6.71
C PRO A 268 1.44 -10.40 7.91
N ILE A 269 2.33 -11.06 8.67
CA ILE A 269 3.07 -10.44 9.78
C ILE A 269 4.22 -9.58 9.24
N ASP A 270 4.98 -10.04 8.24
CA ASP A 270 6.03 -9.23 7.60
C ASP A 270 5.44 -7.98 6.91
N GLU A 271 4.22 -8.11 6.38
CA GLU A 271 3.40 -7.01 5.86
C GLU A 271 3.02 -6.01 6.96
N ALA A 272 2.53 -6.48 8.12
CA ALA A 272 2.17 -5.62 9.25
C ALA A 272 3.38 -4.92 9.87
N ILE A 273 4.49 -5.64 10.07
CA ILE A 273 5.78 -5.07 10.54
C ILE A 273 6.24 -3.98 9.57
N SER A 274 6.23 -4.24 8.26
CA SER A 274 6.64 -3.25 7.24
C SER A 274 5.77 -1.99 7.24
N LEU A 275 4.50 -2.10 7.64
CA LEU A 275 3.60 -0.95 7.76
C LEU A 275 3.87 -0.15 9.03
N VAL A 276 4.03 -0.83 10.18
CA VAL A 276 4.41 -0.22 11.46
C VAL A 276 5.74 0.55 11.31
N ASP A 277 6.73 -0.05 10.66
CA ASP A 277 8.02 0.56 10.29
C ASP A 277 7.84 1.93 9.61
N ILE A 278 6.85 2.07 8.73
CA ILE A 278 6.55 3.33 8.03
C ILE A 278 5.84 4.31 8.96
N VAL A 279 4.84 3.88 9.75
CA VAL A 279 4.13 4.78 10.68
C VAL A 279 5.08 5.37 11.72
N GLU A 280 5.95 4.56 12.32
CA GLU A 280 6.96 5.00 13.29
C GLU A 280 7.88 6.08 12.72
N ASN A 281 8.52 5.79 11.59
CA ASN A 281 9.58 6.64 11.04
C ASN A 281 9.06 7.82 10.22
N CYS A 282 7.87 7.71 9.63
CA CYS A 282 7.33 8.70 8.70
C CYS A 282 6.13 9.51 9.22
N ILE A 283 5.36 9.00 10.20
CA ILE A 283 4.08 9.59 10.62
C ILE A 283 4.12 10.04 12.08
N PHE A 284 4.44 9.15 13.03
CA PHE A 284 4.26 9.37 14.47
C PHE A 284 4.94 10.63 15.01
N TYR A 285 6.23 10.81 14.74
CA TYR A 285 6.98 11.99 15.19
C TYR A 285 6.70 13.27 14.38
N ARG A 286 5.98 13.16 13.26
CA ARG A 286 5.69 14.28 12.35
C ARG A 286 4.32 14.91 12.61
N ILE A 287 3.34 14.16 13.12
CA ILE A 287 1.99 14.66 13.43
C ILE A 287 1.96 15.94 14.29
N PRO A 288 2.67 16.04 15.43
CA PRO A 288 2.59 17.24 16.26
C PRO A 288 3.11 18.50 15.56
N ASN A 289 4.14 18.35 14.73
CA ASN A 289 4.66 19.44 13.89
C ASN A 289 3.65 19.92 12.84
N ILE A 290 2.79 19.03 12.34
CA ILE A 290 1.74 19.37 11.38
C ILE A 290 0.59 20.10 12.08
N ILE A 291 0.20 19.68 13.29
CA ILE A 291 -0.82 20.40 14.06
C ILE A 291 -0.30 21.78 14.50
N ARG A 292 1.00 21.91 14.84
CA ARG A 292 1.63 23.24 15.07
C ARG A 292 1.65 24.13 13.83
N TYR A 293 1.71 23.57 12.62
CA TYR A 293 1.51 24.36 11.41
C TYR A 293 0.05 24.89 11.32
N ILE A 294 -0.94 24.08 11.70
CA ILE A 294 -2.35 24.52 11.76
C ILE A 294 -2.54 25.59 12.84
N ASP A 295 -1.93 25.43 14.02
CA ASP A 295 -1.92 26.46 15.07
C ASP A 295 -1.33 27.79 14.58
N ASN A 296 -0.27 27.75 13.77
CA ASN A 296 0.34 28.95 13.18
C ASN A 296 -0.60 29.62 12.15
N VAL A 297 -1.28 28.84 11.30
CA VAL A 297 -2.30 29.39 10.38
C VAL A 297 -3.44 30.03 11.17
N PHE A 298 -3.87 29.43 12.28
CA PHE A 298 -4.88 30.02 13.18
C PHE A 298 -4.39 31.33 13.81
N TYR A 299 -3.13 31.39 14.25
CA TYR A 299 -2.52 32.61 14.77
C TYR A 299 -2.52 33.77 13.76
N GLU A 300 -2.26 33.51 12.47
CA GLU A 300 -2.35 34.54 11.40
C GLU A 300 -3.76 35.14 11.25
N TYR A 301 -4.80 34.42 11.70
CA TYR A 301 -6.20 34.87 11.72
C TYR A 301 -6.68 35.33 13.11
N ASN A 302 -5.79 35.48 14.10
CA ASN A 302 -6.10 35.76 15.51
C ASN A 302 -7.00 34.72 16.19
N LEU A 303 -7.00 33.47 15.70
CA LEU A 303 -7.73 32.36 16.29
C LEU A 303 -6.90 31.65 17.37
N PRO A 304 -7.54 31.05 18.40
CA PRO A 304 -6.86 30.16 19.33
C PRO A 304 -6.33 28.90 18.62
N PRO A 305 -5.36 28.17 19.21
CA PRO A 305 -4.83 26.94 18.62
C PRO A 305 -5.90 25.84 18.47
N VAL A 306 -5.54 24.77 17.75
CA VAL A 306 -6.37 23.57 17.64
C VAL A 306 -6.65 22.99 19.03
N LYS A 307 -7.93 22.83 19.36
CA LYS A 307 -8.42 22.31 20.65
C LYS A 307 -7.85 20.92 20.95
N LEU A 308 -7.60 20.62 22.23
CA LEU A 308 -6.89 19.39 22.62
C LEU A 308 -7.71 18.11 22.37
N GLU A 309 -9.02 18.22 22.34
CA GLU A 309 -9.97 17.16 22.01
C GLU A 309 -10.10 16.89 20.50
N SER A 310 -9.61 17.79 19.63
CA SER A 310 -9.73 17.69 18.17
C SER A 310 -8.96 16.49 17.60
N LYS A 311 -9.67 15.51 17.07
CA LYS A 311 -9.10 14.34 16.38
C LYS A 311 -8.97 14.60 14.89
N ILE A 312 -8.13 15.58 14.52
CA ILE A 312 -7.90 16.04 13.14
C ILE A 312 -7.61 14.88 12.16
N CYS A 313 -6.80 13.92 12.60
CA CYS A 313 -6.54 12.69 11.84
C CYS A 313 -6.49 11.48 12.77
N LEU A 314 -6.80 10.31 12.22
CA LEU A 314 -6.69 9.00 12.86
C LEU A 314 -6.03 8.03 11.88
N PHE A 315 -5.44 6.95 12.41
CA PHE A 315 -4.79 5.92 11.61
C PHE A 315 -5.37 4.53 11.93
N SER A 316 -5.90 3.90 10.89
CA SER A 316 -6.38 2.51 10.91
C SER A 316 -5.51 1.64 10.00
N SER A 317 -5.62 0.31 10.10
CA SER A 317 -4.85 -0.67 9.34
C SER A 317 -5.73 -1.85 8.91
N TRP A 318 -5.39 -2.46 7.77
CA TRP A 318 -5.92 -3.78 7.35
C TRP A 318 -4.90 -4.92 7.50
N ALA A 319 -3.62 -4.61 7.74
CA ALA A 319 -2.56 -5.60 7.75
C ALA A 319 -2.71 -6.55 8.95
N GLY A 320 -3.06 -7.82 8.71
CA GLY A 320 -3.33 -8.83 9.75
C GLY A 320 -4.80 -8.92 10.22
N GLY A 321 -5.70 -8.08 9.70
CA GLY A 321 -7.14 -8.11 10.00
C GLY A 321 -8.01 -8.43 8.79
N ASP A 322 -7.62 -7.94 7.60
CA ASP A 322 -8.28 -8.25 6.32
C ASP A 322 -7.88 -9.65 5.82
N ARG A 323 -8.85 -10.57 5.89
CA ARG A 323 -8.72 -11.97 5.48
C ARG A 323 -9.51 -12.30 4.22
N ASP A 324 -10.06 -11.31 3.51
CA ASP A 324 -10.84 -11.53 2.28
C ASP A 324 -9.98 -12.26 1.21
N GLY A 325 -10.33 -13.52 0.98
CA GLY A 325 -9.57 -14.47 0.17
C GLY A 325 -8.10 -14.63 0.60
N ASN A 326 -7.73 -14.39 1.86
CA ASN A 326 -6.37 -14.54 2.36
C ASN A 326 -6.29 -15.59 3.48
N PRO A 327 -6.18 -16.89 3.15
CA PRO A 327 -6.17 -17.97 4.16
C PRO A 327 -4.96 -17.94 5.10
N PHE A 328 -3.98 -17.07 4.84
CA PHE A 328 -2.82 -16.87 5.70
C PHE A 328 -3.06 -15.86 6.83
N VAL A 329 -4.15 -15.07 6.80
CA VAL A 329 -4.59 -14.26 7.94
C VAL A 329 -5.46 -15.13 8.82
N LEU A 330 -4.84 -15.66 9.87
CA LEU A 330 -5.46 -16.51 10.87
C LEU A 330 -5.94 -15.64 12.05
N PRO A 331 -6.82 -16.15 12.93
CA PRO A 331 -7.15 -15.48 14.20
C PRO A 331 -5.89 -15.06 14.99
N GLU A 332 -4.88 -15.94 15.06
CA GLU A 332 -3.60 -15.65 15.71
C GLU A 332 -2.78 -14.56 15.03
N THR A 333 -2.94 -14.37 13.72
CA THR A 333 -2.33 -13.22 13.01
C THR A 333 -2.91 -11.91 13.52
N THR A 334 -4.23 -11.86 13.73
CA THR A 334 -4.94 -10.69 14.26
C THR A 334 -4.54 -10.42 15.72
N ARG A 335 -4.49 -11.46 16.57
CA ARG A 335 -3.98 -11.34 17.95
C ARG A 335 -2.55 -10.81 17.98
N TYR A 336 -1.65 -11.41 17.21
CA TYR A 336 -0.24 -11.00 17.12
C TYR A 336 -0.11 -9.54 16.70
N VAL A 337 -0.79 -9.11 15.63
CA VAL A 337 -0.65 -7.74 15.13
C VAL A 337 -1.21 -6.72 16.12
N CYS A 338 -2.38 -6.95 16.73
CA CYS A 338 -2.91 -6.03 17.75
C CYS A 338 -1.97 -5.92 18.98
N TYR A 339 -1.36 -7.02 19.41
CA TYR A 339 -0.42 -7.01 20.54
C TYR A 339 0.92 -6.33 20.17
N MET A 340 1.43 -6.59 18.97
CA MET A 340 2.61 -5.93 18.42
C MET A 340 2.38 -4.41 18.32
N ASN A 341 1.22 -4.01 17.80
CA ASN A 341 0.78 -2.63 17.71
C ASN A 341 0.77 -1.93 19.09
N LYS A 342 0.25 -2.58 20.15
CA LYS A 342 0.29 -2.04 21.52
C LYS A 342 1.70 -1.93 22.10
N ILE A 343 2.56 -2.93 21.86
CA ILE A 343 3.98 -2.87 22.25
C ILE A 343 4.68 -1.68 21.57
N ARG A 344 4.58 -1.58 20.24
CA ARG A 344 5.27 -0.55 19.46
C ARG A 344 4.74 0.85 19.76
N GLY A 345 3.42 1.02 19.91
CA GLY A 345 2.83 2.27 20.40
C GLY A 345 3.45 2.71 21.74
N CYS A 346 3.48 1.83 22.74
CA CYS A 346 4.08 2.13 24.04
C CYS A 346 5.61 2.38 23.96
N GLU A 347 6.34 1.64 23.12
CA GLU A 347 7.79 1.84 22.88
C GLU A 347 8.11 3.21 22.26
N LEU A 348 7.20 3.81 21.48
CA LEU A 348 7.34 5.17 20.95
C LEU A 348 7.05 6.26 22.01
N PHE A 349 6.11 6.03 22.93
CA PHE A 349 5.81 7.00 23.99
C PHE A 349 6.87 7.04 25.09
N ILE A 350 7.53 5.92 25.38
CA ILE A 350 8.61 5.83 26.37
C ILE A 350 9.68 6.94 26.21
N PRO A 351 10.34 7.15 25.06
CA PRO A 351 11.32 8.22 24.90
C PRO A 351 10.71 9.63 24.96
N MET A 352 9.43 9.81 24.60
CA MET A 352 8.73 11.09 24.78
C MET A 352 8.54 11.41 26.27
N VAL A 353 8.12 10.42 27.06
CA VAL A 353 7.95 10.56 28.51
C VAL A 353 9.30 10.70 29.21
N GLU A 354 10.34 9.96 28.79
CA GLU A 354 11.71 10.14 29.30
C GLU A 354 12.29 11.54 29.01
N LYS A 355 11.85 12.21 27.93
CA LYS A 355 12.15 13.63 27.69
C LYS A 355 11.33 14.55 28.61
N LEU A 356 10.03 14.33 28.79
CA LEU A 356 9.23 15.10 29.75
C LEU A 356 9.77 14.97 31.20
N ILE A 357 10.28 13.80 31.60
CA ILE A 357 10.92 13.56 32.91
C ILE A 357 12.21 14.38 33.07
N ARG A 358 12.97 14.61 31.99
CA ARG A 358 14.14 15.49 31.98
C ARG A 358 13.74 16.96 32.08
N ASP A 359 12.75 17.37 31.28
CA ASP A 359 12.37 18.78 31.09
C ASP A 359 11.51 19.35 32.24
N LEU A 360 10.55 18.59 32.77
CA LEU A 360 9.56 19.07 33.75
C LEU A 360 10.03 18.90 35.21
N THR A 361 11.12 19.58 35.55
CA THR A 361 11.73 19.64 36.90
C THR A 361 11.02 20.61 37.87
N LEU A 362 9.85 21.11 37.47
CA LEU A 362 9.17 22.21 38.15
C LEU A 362 8.62 21.80 39.52
N HIS A 363 8.80 22.66 40.51
CA HIS A 363 8.25 22.51 41.86
C HIS A 363 6.92 23.27 42.06
N HIS A 364 6.59 24.23 41.18
CA HIS A 364 5.36 25.01 41.27
C HIS A 364 4.20 24.32 40.54
N CYS A 365 3.16 23.95 41.28
CA CYS A 365 2.01 23.18 40.81
C CYS A 365 0.79 23.41 41.71
N THR A 366 -0.41 23.15 41.18
CA THR A 366 -1.66 23.38 41.90
C THR A 366 -1.82 22.42 43.08
N GLN A 367 -2.62 22.81 44.07
CA GLN A 367 -2.90 21.93 45.21
C GLN A 367 -3.73 20.70 44.82
N HIS A 368 -4.57 20.81 43.78
CA HIS A 368 -5.27 19.65 43.19
C HIS A 368 -4.26 18.62 42.66
N PHE A 369 -3.30 19.06 41.83
CA PHE A 369 -2.32 18.17 41.22
C PHE A 369 -1.39 17.50 42.25
N LYS A 370 -1.01 18.21 43.32
CA LYS A 370 -0.27 17.61 44.44
C LYS A 370 -1.03 16.45 45.11
N THR A 371 -2.35 16.59 45.26
CA THR A 371 -3.23 15.53 45.79
C THR A 371 -3.39 14.40 44.78
N TYR A 372 -3.65 14.71 43.51
CA TYR A 372 -3.75 13.73 42.41
C TYR A 372 -2.51 12.85 42.31
N VAL A 373 -1.31 13.45 42.23
CA VAL A 373 -0.05 12.71 42.14
C VAL A 373 0.23 11.88 43.39
N LYS A 374 -0.23 12.30 44.57
CA LYS A 374 -0.16 11.45 45.78
C LYS A 374 -1.06 10.22 45.65
N HIS A 375 -2.30 10.35 45.16
CA HIS A 375 -3.17 9.20 44.93
C HIS A 375 -2.60 8.25 43.88
N LEU A 376 -2.15 8.78 42.74
CA LEU A 376 -1.48 8.03 41.67
C LEU A 376 -0.23 7.28 42.17
N GLU A 377 0.54 7.84 43.10
CA GLU A 377 1.66 7.15 43.77
C GLU A 377 1.20 6.12 44.80
N ASP A 378 0.20 6.43 45.64
CA ASP A 378 -0.29 5.51 46.68
C ASP A 378 -0.97 4.27 46.03
N GLU A 379 -1.63 4.40 44.87
CA GLU A 379 -2.16 3.28 44.05
C GLU A 379 -1.07 2.32 43.57
N VAL A 380 0.00 2.86 42.97
CA VAL A 380 1.12 2.05 42.44
C VAL A 380 2.18 1.74 43.50
N SER A 381 1.98 2.17 44.74
CA SER A 381 3.00 2.22 45.80
C SER A 381 3.71 0.87 46.00
N GLN A 382 2.92 -0.19 46.16
CA GLN A 382 3.35 -1.57 46.39
C GLN A 382 4.08 -2.20 45.19
N TYR A 383 3.98 -1.60 44.01
CA TYR A 383 4.55 -2.10 42.77
C TYR A 383 5.77 -1.30 42.32
N ILE A 384 5.83 0.01 42.60
CA ILE A 384 6.94 0.89 42.17
C ILE A 384 7.96 1.17 43.30
N PHE A 385 7.57 1.12 44.58
CA PHE A 385 8.40 1.61 45.69
C PHE A 385 8.69 0.54 46.76
N ASP A 386 9.83 0.69 47.44
CA ASP A 386 10.20 -0.12 48.61
C ASP A 386 9.51 0.36 49.90
N GLN A 387 9.81 -0.29 51.03
CA GLN A 387 9.24 0.04 52.34
C GLN A 387 9.60 1.47 52.82
N ASP A 388 10.68 2.08 52.30
CA ASP A 388 11.10 3.45 52.58
C ASP A 388 10.54 4.48 51.56
N ARG A 389 9.64 4.06 50.66
CA ARG A 389 9.14 4.84 49.51
C ARG A 389 10.24 5.28 48.52
N LYS A 390 11.27 4.45 48.28
CA LYS A 390 12.28 4.64 47.23
C LYS A 390 11.92 3.80 46.00
N TYR A 391 12.25 4.27 44.80
CA TYR A 391 11.99 3.53 43.55
C TYR A 391 12.69 2.17 43.52
N LEU A 392 11.96 1.10 43.18
CA LEU A 392 12.42 -0.30 43.16
C LEU A 392 13.39 -0.60 42.00
N ALA A 393 14.62 -0.10 42.07
CA ALA A 393 15.67 -0.43 41.10
C ALA A 393 15.97 -1.95 41.02
N GLN A 394 15.82 -2.68 42.13
CA GLN A 394 16.21 -4.10 42.23
C GLN A 394 15.24 -5.07 41.53
N LYS A 395 13.91 -4.92 41.68
CA LYS A 395 12.93 -5.87 41.09
C LYS A 395 12.79 -5.71 39.58
N PHE A 396 12.98 -4.50 39.07
CA PHE A 396 12.73 -4.17 37.66
C PHE A 396 13.97 -4.34 36.77
N HIS A 397 15.18 -4.37 37.35
CA HIS A 397 16.48 -4.21 36.65
C HIS A 397 16.60 -2.96 35.76
N TRP A 398 15.59 -2.09 35.72
CA TRP A 398 15.63 -0.83 34.98
C TRP A 398 16.42 0.20 35.78
N PHE A 399 17.67 0.43 35.39
CA PHE A 399 18.44 1.58 35.88
C PHE A 399 17.81 2.88 35.34
N SER A 400 16.85 3.41 36.09
CA SER A 400 16.32 4.75 35.82
C SER A 400 17.34 5.79 36.29
N PRO A 401 17.90 6.62 35.39
CA PRO A 401 18.78 7.73 35.78
C PRO A 401 18.03 8.83 36.57
N PHE A 402 16.72 8.67 36.76
CA PHE A 402 15.82 9.59 37.46
C PHE A 402 15.42 9.08 38.85
N SER A 403 15.99 7.96 39.31
CA SER A 403 15.67 7.25 40.56
C SER A 403 15.85 8.04 41.87
N LYS A 404 16.39 9.27 41.80
CA LYS A 404 16.48 10.24 42.91
C LYS A 404 15.71 11.54 42.60
N SER A 405 14.45 11.45 42.14
CA SER A 405 13.59 12.63 42.00
C SER A 405 13.45 13.37 43.34
N ASN A 406 13.57 14.69 43.32
CA ASN A 406 13.37 15.49 44.53
C ASN A 406 11.88 15.46 44.93
N LYS A 407 11.57 15.43 46.24
CA LYS A 407 10.18 15.37 46.74
C LYS A 407 9.30 16.51 46.22
N SER A 408 9.90 17.65 45.86
CA SER A 408 9.23 18.81 45.27
C SER A 408 8.93 18.70 43.76
N GLU A 409 9.52 17.76 43.01
CA GLU A 409 9.37 17.65 41.55
C GLU A 409 8.09 16.88 41.17
N ILE A 410 6.91 17.48 41.44
CA ILE A 410 5.62 16.79 41.37
C ILE A 410 5.28 16.28 39.96
N TYR A 411 5.58 17.05 38.90
CA TYR A 411 5.34 16.61 37.51
C TYR A 411 6.23 15.41 37.13
N ARG A 412 7.52 15.46 37.49
CA ARG A 412 8.44 14.35 37.28
C ARG A 412 7.96 13.07 37.97
N ARG A 413 7.44 13.17 39.20
CA ARG A 413 6.88 12.04 39.95
C ARG A 413 5.69 11.39 39.23
N ALA A 414 4.74 12.19 38.74
CA ALA A 414 3.62 11.71 37.91
C ALA A 414 4.11 10.98 36.64
N LEU A 415 5.07 11.58 35.94
CA LEU A 415 5.62 11.03 34.70
C LEU A 415 6.47 9.76 34.92
N LEU A 416 7.10 9.61 36.09
CA LEU A 416 7.79 8.38 36.47
C LEU A 416 6.81 7.21 36.68
N VAL A 417 5.61 7.49 37.20
CA VAL A 417 4.52 6.50 37.20
C VAL A 417 4.13 6.15 35.77
N VAL A 418 3.81 7.14 34.92
CA VAL A 418 3.48 6.92 33.49
C VAL A 418 4.52 6.05 32.78
N TRP A 419 5.81 6.35 32.96
CA TRP A 419 6.92 5.59 32.37
C TRP A 419 6.93 4.13 32.86
N ALA A 420 6.72 3.89 34.15
CA ALA A 420 6.65 2.54 34.71
C ALA A 420 5.41 1.78 34.19
N LYS A 421 4.25 2.43 34.06
CA LYS A 421 3.04 1.83 33.49
C LYS A 421 3.22 1.50 32.00
N LEU A 422 3.86 2.38 31.19
CA LEU A 422 4.24 2.08 29.81
C LEU A 422 5.19 0.88 29.70
N LYS A 423 6.28 0.85 30.48
CA LYS A 423 7.26 -0.25 30.48
C LYS A 423 6.67 -1.57 30.98
N SER A 424 5.69 -1.53 31.89
CA SER A 424 4.93 -2.71 32.33
C SER A 424 4.00 -3.22 31.23
N THR A 425 3.31 -2.31 30.53
CA THR A 425 2.43 -2.62 29.37
C THR A 425 3.23 -3.31 28.25
N VAL A 426 4.28 -2.66 27.76
CA VAL A 426 5.61 -3.25 27.58
C VAL A 426 5.74 -4.78 27.66
N GLN A 427 6.11 -5.18 28.87
CA GLN A 427 6.48 -6.53 29.24
C GLN A 427 5.30 -7.50 29.29
N VAL A 428 4.11 -7.07 29.74
CA VAL A 428 2.90 -7.92 29.71
C VAL A 428 2.65 -8.41 28.29
N TYR A 429 2.61 -7.49 27.31
CA TYR A 429 2.33 -7.86 25.93
C TYR A 429 3.47 -8.62 25.27
N LYS A 430 4.74 -8.40 25.66
CA LYS A 430 5.87 -9.25 25.24
C LYS A 430 5.77 -10.68 25.78
N SER A 431 5.35 -10.89 27.04
CA SER A 431 5.02 -12.22 27.57
C SER A 431 3.87 -12.87 26.80
N LEU A 432 2.77 -12.14 26.56
CA LEU A 432 1.60 -12.64 25.84
C LEU A 432 1.92 -13.09 24.41
N ILE A 433 2.68 -12.29 23.64
CA ILE A 433 3.14 -12.69 22.28
C ILE A 433 4.07 -13.91 22.34
N SER A 434 4.95 -13.97 23.33
CA SER A 434 5.95 -15.04 23.47
C SER A 434 5.40 -16.31 24.13
N HIS A 435 4.08 -16.33 24.41
CA HIS A 435 3.38 -17.37 25.18
C HIS A 435 4.08 -17.72 26.51
N GLN A 436 4.69 -16.73 27.14
CA GLN A 436 5.30 -16.84 28.47
C GLN A 436 4.28 -16.45 29.55
N PRO A 437 4.44 -16.93 30.80
CA PRO A 437 3.67 -16.40 31.91
C PRO A 437 3.83 -14.88 32.02
N VAL A 438 2.73 -14.21 32.35
CA VAL A 438 2.70 -12.79 32.68
C VAL A 438 3.03 -12.64 34.17
N ASP A 439 3.92 -11.72 34.52
CA ASP A 439 4.13 -11.35 35.93
C ASP A 439 2.95 -10.48 36.40
N THR A 440 2.26 -10.94 37.44
CA THR A 440 1.07 -10.28 38.01
C THR A 440 1.36 -8.86 38.55
N ASN A 441 2.63 -8.51 38.79
CA ASN A 441 3.04 -7.16 39.15
C ASN A 441 3.07 -6.22 37.94
N PHE A 442 3.56 -6.69 36.78
CA PHE A 442 3.48 -5.90 35.54
C PHE A 442 2.03 -5.81 35.04
N GLU A 443 1.23 -6.88 35.21
CA GLU A 443 -0.20 -6.91 34.85
C GLU A 443 -1.05 -5.93 35.66
N ARG A 444 -0.77 -5.77 36.96
CA ARG A 444 -1.44 -4.77 37.81
C ARG A 444 -0.92 -3.35 37.61
N LEU A 445 0.26 -3.19 37.01
CA LEU A 445 0.91 -1.89 36.81
C LEU A 445 0.73 -1.33 35.39
N MET A 446 0.33 -2.13 34.40
CA MET A 446 0.14 -1.66 33.02
C MET A 446 -1.01 -0.64 32.89
N PHE A 447 -1.07 0.03 31.73
CA PHE A 447 -2.24 0.82 31.34
C PHE A 447 -3.36 -0.07 30.79
N ASN A 448 -4.56 0.13 31.33
CA ASN A 448 -5.77 -0.61 30.96
C ASN A 448 -6.45 0.00 29.71
N CYS A 449 -6.33 1.31 29.52
CA CYS A 449 -6.88 2.03 28.37
C CYS A 449 -5.99 3.23 27.97
N SER A 450 -6.30 3.88 26.85
CA SER A 450 -5.51 5.04 26.39
C SER A 450 -5.90 6.33 27.12
N GLU A 451 -7.13 6.36 27.60
CA GLU A 451 -7.76 7.44 28.35
C GLU A 451 -7.08 7.65 29.71
N GLU A 452 -6.65 6.58 30.38
CA GLU A 452 -5.86 6.58 31.63
C GLU A 452 -4.49 7.26 31.45
N PHE A 453 -3.83 7.04 30.30
CA PHE A 453 -2.57 7.71 29.96
C PHE A 453 -2.82 9.18 29.57
N GLU A 454 -3.90 9.46 28.85
CA GLU A 454 -4.31 10.82 28.49
C GLU A 454 -4.58 11.68 29.73
N GLU A 455 -5.31 11.13 30.72
CA GLU A 455 -5.71 11.83 31.95
C GLU A 455 -4.51 12.38 32.71
N ILE A 456 -3.49 11.56 32.98
CA ILE A 456 -2.29 11.97 33.74
C ILE A 456 -1.54 13.09 33.01
N LEU A 457 -1.49 13.07 31.67
CA LEU A 457 -0.89 14.15 30.88
C LEU A 457 -1.75 15.42 30.87
N MET A 458 -3.08 15.27 30.83
CA MET A 458 -4.02 16.38 30.92
C MET A 458 -4.01 17.06 32.29
N GLU A 459 -3.82 16.32 33.38
CA GLU A 459 -3.60 16.88 34.71
C GLU A 459 -2.26 17.63 34.83
N CYS A 460 -1.19 17.10 34.22
CA CYS A 460 0.05 17.87 34.08
C CYS A 460 -0.19 19.19 33.31
N TYR A 461 -0.96 19.15 32.22
CA TYR A 461 -1.25 20.31 31.38
C TYR A 461 -2.12 21.36 32.11
N ARG A 462 -3.17 20.92 32.83
CA ARG A 462 -4.02 21.76 33.67
C ARG A 462 -3.19 22.45 34.74
N SER A 463 -2.45 21.69 35.55
CA SER A 463 -1.61 22.25 36.62
C SER A 463 -0.53 23.21 36.11
N LEU A 464 0.06 22.97 34.94
CA LEU A 464 0.99 23.93 34.33
C LEU A 464 0.27 25.21 33.90
N SER A 465 -0.88 25.10 33.24
CA SER A 465 -1.67 26.25 32.79
C SER A 465 -2.12 27.13 33.97
N ASP A 466 -2.76 26.52 34.96
CA ASP A 466 -3.31 27.19 36.16
C ASP A 466 -2.22 27.79 37.06
N SER A 467 -1.00 27.24 37.03
CA SER A 467 0.14 27.73 37.83
C SER A 467 0.98 28.80 37.14
N GLY A 468 0.51 29.35 36.01
CA GLY A 468 1.19 30.39 35.22
C GLY A 468 2.26 29.86 34.25
N ASN A 469 2.38 28.54 34.10
CA ASN A 469 3.37 27.86 33.26
C ASN A 469 2.80 27.41 31.91
N ALA A 470 1.76 28.07 31.39
CA ALA A 470 1.05 27.70 30.16
C ALA A 470 1.97 27.55 28.94
N LEU A 471 3.02 28.37 28.80
CA LEU A 471 4.03 28.26 27.74
C LEU A 471 4.72 26.86 27.73
N ILE A 472 4.91 26.26 28.90
CA ILE A 472 5.52 24.94 29.07
C ILE A 472 4.51 23.84 28.74
N ALA A 473 3.23 24.04 29.09
CA ALA A 473 2.12 23.16 28.73
C ALA A 473 1.92 23.08 27.20
N GLU A 474 1.89 24.24 26.54
CA GLU A 474 1.84 24.42 25.08
C GLU A 474 3.11 23.94 24.35
N GLY A 475 4.20 23.73 25.09
CA GLY A 475 5.43 23.11 24.63
C GLY A 475 5.28 21.60 24.41
N TYR A 476 6.35 20.85 24.71
CA TYR A 476 6.45 19.44 24.32
C TYR A 476 5.36 18.54 24.94
N LEU A 477 4.77 18.91 26.08
CA LEU A 477 3.67 18.16 26.70
C LEU A 477 2.45 18.08 25.77
N LYS A 478 2.06 19.20 25.13
CA LYS A 478 0.98 19.24 24.13
C LYS A 478 1.25 18.36 22.92
N ASP A 479 2.51 18.18 22.52
CA ASP A 479 2.89 17.26 21.44
C ASP A 479 2.68 15.79 21.85
N VAL A 480 2.97 15.42 23.10
CA VAL A 480 2.69 14.07 23.63
C VAL A 480 1.18 13.82 23.71
N ILE A 481 0.41 14.76 24.28
CA ILE A 481 -1.06 14.67 24.38
C ILE A 481 -1.69 14.49 23.00
N ARG A 482 -1.25 15.27 22.00
CA ARG A 482 -1.72 15.15 20.61
C ARG A 482 -1.43 13.77 20.01
N ASN A 483 -0.27 13.17 20.29
CA ASN A 483 0.01 11.80 19.86
C ASN A 483 -0.86 10.76 20.59
N VAL A 484 -1.12 10.92 21.90
CA VAL A 484 -2.04 10.01 22.63
C VAL A 484 -3.47 10.09 22.05
N LYS A 485 -3.98 11.30 21.77
CA LYS A 485 -5.31 11.52 21.15
C LYS A 485 -5.49 10.84 19.79
N ILE A 486 -4.41 10.68 19.02
CA ILE A 486 -4.42 10.26 17.61
C ILE A 486 -4.07 8.78 17.45
N PHE A 487 -3.07 8.29 18.19
CA PHE A 487 -2.55 6.92 18.08
C PHE A 487 -3.04 5.99 19.20
N GLY A 488 -3.42 6.54 20.36
CA GLY A 488 -3.65 5.79 21.60
C GLY A 488 -2.44 4.94 21.98
N LEU A 489 -2.63 3.95 22.85
CA LEU A 489 -1.59 2.96 23.17
C LEU A 489 -1.31 1.98 22.02
N HIS A 490 -2.16 1.95 20.98
CA HIS A 490 -2.20 0.90 19.96
C HIS A 490 -1.54 1.26 18.63
N LEU A 491 -1.06 2.48 18.43
CA LEU A 491 -0.48 2.99 17.16
C LEU A 491 -1.42 3.05 15.95
N MET A 492 -2.15 1.98 15.63
CA MET A 492 -3.17 1.91 14.58
C MET A 492 -4.31 0.98 15.01
N LYS A 493 -5.55 1.36 14.70
CA LYS A 493 -6.72 0.47 14.85
C LYS A 493 -6.77 -0.58 13.74
N LEU A 494 -7.05 -1.84 14.07
CA LEU A 494 -7.12 -2.93 13.10
C LEU A 494 -8.58 -3.17 12.65
N ASP A 495 -8.90 -2.89 11.38
CA ASP A 495 -10.16 -3.35 10.77
C ASP A 495 -10.07 -4.86 10.49
N ILE A 496 -11.19 -5.56 10.71
CA ILE A 496 -11.37 -6.95 10.28
C ILE A 496 -12.19 -6.93 8.98
N ARG A 497 -11.80 -7.69 7.95
CA ARG A 497 -12.57 -7.81 6.69
C ARG A 497 -12.70 -9.27 6.29
N GLN A 498 -13.92 -9.73 6.01
CA GLN A 498 -14.24 -11.10 5.55
C GLN A 498 -15.33 -11.07 4.47
N GLU A 499 -15.44 -12.12 3.63
CA GLU A 499 -16.54 -12.27 2.65
C GLU A 499 -17.81 -12.85 3.30
N SER A 500 -18.99 -12.28 2.99
CA SER A 500 -20.32 -12.67 3.51
C SER A 500 -20.59 -14.17 3.46
N GLU A 501 -20.26 -14.79 2.34
CA GLU A 501 -20.35 -16.23 2.07
C GLU A 501 -19.68 -17.09 3.16
N LYS A 502 -18.62 -16.61 3.82
CA LYS A 502 -17.97 -17.34 4.92
C LYS A 502 -18.78 -17.31 6.22
N HIS A 503 -19.53 -16.23 6.46
CA HIS A 503 -20.48 -16.15 7.57
C HIS A 503 -21.67 -17.07 7.32
N ILE A 504 -22.18 -17.11 6.08
CA ILE A 504 -23.27 -17.99 5.66
C ILE A 504 -22.85 -19.47 5.82
N GLN A 505 -21.68 -19.86 5.32
CA GLN A 505 -21.12 -21.22 5.48
C GLN A 505 -20.93 -21.61 6.95
N ALA A 506 -20.56 -20.66 7.83
CA ALA A 506 -20.44 -20.93 9.26
C ALA A 506 -21.80 -21.09 9.95
N MET A 507 -22.83 -20.35 9.52
CA MET A 507 -24.19 -20.48 10.06
C MET A 507 -24.88 -21.77 9.57
N ASP A 508 -24.67 -22.17 8.31
CA ASP A 508 -25.16 -23.46 7.79
C ASP A 508 -24.68 -24.63 8.64
N TYR A 509 -23.39 -24.66 9.02
CA TYR A 509 -22.85 -25.70 9.88
C TYR A 509 -23.50 -25.71 11.28
N ILE A 510 -23.81 -24.53 11.85
CA ILE A 510 -24.54 -24.42 13.12
C ILE A 510 -25.97 -24.96 12.96
N CYS A 511 -26.69 -24.56 11.91
CA CYS A 511 -28.06 -25.00 11.66
C CYS A 511 -28.16 -26.50 11.37
N GLU A 512 -27.20 -27.08 10.64
CA GLU A 512 -27.09 -28.54 10.44
C GLU A 512 -26.91 -29.26 11.79
N LYS A 513 -26.03 -28.78 12.66
CA LYS A 513 -25.79 -29.36 14.01
C LYS A 513 -26.98 -29.19 14.95
N LEU A 514 -27.72 -28.09 14.82
CA LEU A 514 -28.99 -27.86 15.52
C LEU A 514 -30.20 -28.54 14.85
N GLN A 515 -29.99 -29.39 13.83
CA GLN A 515 -31.03 -30.08 13.06
C GLN A 515 -32.13 -29.15 12.50
N SER A 516 -31.79 -27.88 12.29
CA SER A 516 -32.70 -26.77 11.96
C SER A 516 -32.69 -26.42 10.46
N GLY A 517 -32.24 -27.35 9.61
CA GLY A 517 -32.08 -27.13 8.17
C GLY A 517 -30.81 -26.35 7.81
N LYS A 518 -30.84 -25.66 6.66
CA LYS A 518 -29.75 -24.78 6.20
C LYS A 518 -30.21 -23.34 6.16
N TYR A 519 -29.45 -22.46 6.79
CA TYR A 519 -29.67 -21.02 6.77
C TYR A 519 -29.56 -20.44 5.35
N SER A 520 -28.64 -20.95 4.53
CA SER A 520 -28.43 -20.50 3.14
C SER A 520 -29.68 -20.63 2.26
N LEU A 521 -30.52 -21.65 2.51
CA LEU A 521 -31.74 -21.94 1.73
C LEU A 521 -32.94 -21.05 2.08
N LEU A 522 -32.91 -20.34 3.21
CA LEU A 522 -33.98 -19.41 3.62
C LEU A 522 -34.04 -18.19 2.67
N SER A 523 -35.24 -17.61 2.49
CA SER A 523 -35.38 -16.31 1.83
C SER A 523 -34.79 -15.16 2.66
N GLU A 524 -34.59 -13.98 2.08
CA GLU A 524 -34.04 -12.83 2.81
C GLU A 524 -34.93 -12.36 3.97
N GLU A 525 -36.25 -12.50 3.85
CA GLU A 525 -37.22 -12.16 4.91
C GLU A 525 -37.11 -13.14 6.08
N GLU A 526 -37.16 -14.45 5.80
CA GLU A 526 -36.94 -15.51 6.80
C GLU A 526 -35.56 -15.41 7.47
N LYS A 527 -34.51 -15.01 6.73
CA LYS A 527 -33.16 -14.77 7.28
C LYS A 527 -33.15 -13.58 8.24
N ILE A 528 -33.80 -12.47 7.89
CA ILE A 528 -33.89 -11.29 8.76
C ILE A 528 -34.61 -11.66 10.06
N ASP A 529 -35.75 -12.35 9.98
CA ASP A 529 -36.54 -12.71 11.16
C ASP A 529 -35.80 -13.73 12.05
N PHE A 530 -35.27 -14.81 11.47
CA PHE A 530 -34.46 -15.82 12.19
C PHE A 530 -33.29 -15.19 12.95
N LEU A 531 -32.53 -14.28 12.31
CA LEU A 531 -31.44 -13.58 12.96
C LEU A 531 -31.94 -12.59 14.01
N THR A 532 -33.09 -11.96 13.80
CA THR A 532 -33.69 -11.01 14.74
C THR A 532 -34.12 -11.69 16.04
N ASP A 533 -34.74 -12.87 15.95
CA ASP A 533 -35.11 -13.68 17.11
C ASP A 533 -33.87 -14.12 17.89
N ILE A 534 -32.82 -14.57 17.21
CA ILE A 534 -31.53 -14.88 17.82
C ILE A 534 -30.93 -13.64 18.49
N LEU A 535 -30.97 -12.47 17.86
CA LEU A 535 -30.44 -11.21 18.39
C LEU A 535 -31.21 -10.70 19.62
N GLN A 536 -32.53 -10.93 19.69
CA GLN A 536 -33.36 -10.58 20.85
C GLN A 536 -33.29 -11.61 21.99
N SER A 537 -33.15 -12.90 21.68
CA SER A 537 -33.11 -14.01 22.65
C SER A 537 -31.95 -13.92 23.66
N SER A 538 -32.13 -14.43 24.87
CA SER A 538 -31.04 -14.62 25.84
C SER A 538 -30.42 -16.03 25.82
N ARG A 539 -30.98 -16.95 25.00
CA ARG A 539 -30.48 -18.32 24.83
C ARG A 539 -29.29 -18.33 23.85
N PRO A 540 -28.13 -18.89 24.22
CA PRO A 540 -27.03 -19.11 23.28
C PRO A 540 -27.44 -20.01 22.11
N LEU A 541 -27.02 -19.63 20.91
CA LEU A 541 -27.18 -20.37 19.66
C LEU A 541 -26.09 -21.44 19.51
N ILE A 542 -24.83 -21.06 19.75
CA ILE A 542 -23.67 -21.90 19.42
C ILE A 542 -23.52 -23.02 20.47
N PRO A 543 -23.55 -24.31 20.09
CA PRO A 543 -23.35 -25.41 21.03
C PRO A 543 -21.96 -25.40 21.69
N ASN A 544 -21.92 -25.65 23.00
CA ASN A 544 -20.66 -25.81 23.73
C ASN A 544 -19.82 -26.93 23.10
N ASN A 545 -18.52 -26.64 22.89
CA ASN A 545 -17.54 -27.56 22.31
C ASN A 545 -17.80 -28.01 20.84
N ILE A 546 -18.64 -27.33 20.07
CA ILE A 546 -18.83 -27.60 18.62
C ILE A 546 -17.51 -27.60 17.82
N GLU A 547 -16.50 -26.84 18.26
CA GLU A 547 -15.16 -26.84 17.66
C GLU A 547 -14.32 -28.11 17.91
N GLN A 548 -14.76 -28.99 18.82
CA GLN A 548 -14.03 -30.19 19.27
C GLN A 548 -14.60 -31.48 18.68
N GLU A 549 -15.64 -31.39 17.86
CA GLU A 549 -16.22 -32.53 17.15
C GLU A 549 -15.26 -33.11 16.10
N GLN A 550 -15.63 -34.27 15.55
CA GLN A 550 -14.96 -34.82 14.38
C GLN A 550 -15.42 -34.07 13.11
N ASP A 551 -14.49 -33.90 12.16
CA ASP A 551 -14.72 -33.29 10.84
C ASP A 551 -15.34 -31.87 10.84
N VAL A 552 -14.91 -31.01 11.77
CA VAL A 552 -15.29 -29.59 11.80
C VAL A 552 -14.67 -28.82 10.61
N PRO A 553 -15.45 -28.07 9.80
CA PRO A 553 -14.93 -27.30 8.68
C PRO A 553 -13.90 -26.24 9.09
N SER A 554 -12.80 -26.16 8.35
CA SER A 554 -11.71 -25.20 8.61
C SER A 554 -12.12 -23.73 8.44
N ASP A 555 -13.07 -23.45 7.55
CA ASP A 555 -13.66 -22.12 7.37
C ASP A 555 -14.50 -21.70 8.58
N PHE A 556 -15.38 -22.59 9.09
CA PHE A 556 -16.14 -22.37 10.32
C PHE A 556 -15.19 -22.09 11.50
N LEU A 557 -14.16 -22.93 11.68
CA LEU A 557 -13.14 -22.70 12.72
C LEU A 557 -12.40 -21.37 12.56
N ASN A 558 -12.16 -20.89 11.34
CA ASN A 558 -11.55 -19.57 11.13
C ASN A 558 -12.52 -18.45 11.54
N VAL A 559 -13.79 -18.52 11.14
CA VAL A 559 -14.83 -17.53 11.46
C VAL A 559 -15.03 -17.43 12.97
N ILE A 560 -15.37 -18.54 13.64
CA ILE A 560 -15.65 -18.54 15.09
C ILE A 560 -14.43 -18.07 15.89
N LYS A 561 -13.23 -18.60 15.61
CA LYS A 561 -12.01 -18.19 16.33
C LYS A 561 -11.60 -16.76 16.05
N THR A 562 -12.00 -16.17 14.93
CA THR A 562 -11.79 -14.74 14.66
C THR A 562 -12.60 -13.88 15.62
N PHE A 563 -13.90 -14.17 15.78
CA PHE A 563 -14.75 -13.44 16.72
C PHE A 563 -14.31 -13.69 18.18
N ASP A 564 -13.94 -14.93 18.54
CA ASP A 564 -13.34 -15.25 19.84
C ASP A 564 -12.08 -14.40 20.12
N VAL A 565 -11.13 -14.33 19.18
CA VAL A 565 -9.93 -13.47 19.31
C VAL A 565 -10.31 -11.99 19.42
N CYS A 566 -11.23 -11.49 18.58
CA CYS A 566 -11.64 -10.09 18.60
C CYS A 566 -12.38 -9.72 19.90
N SER A 567 -13.06 -10.68 20.54
CA SER A 567 -13.70 -10.49 21.85
C SER A 567 -12.71 -10.34 23.02
N GLN A 568 -11.46 -10.78 22.84
CA GLN A 568 -10.38 -10.76 23.83
C GLN A 568 -9.44 -9.55 23.66
N ILE A 569 -9.25 -9.07 22.43
CA ILE A 569 -8.47 -7.86 22.13
C ILE A 569 -9.20 -6.60 22.65
N GLU A 570 -8.48 -5.62 23.18
CA GLU A 570 -9.07 -4.35 23.65
C GLU A 570 -9.87 -3.60 22.56
N GLU A 571 -11.03 -3.05 22.90
CA GLU A 571 -11.91 -2.32 21.96
C GLU A 571 -11.19 -1.17 21.24
N SER A 572 -10.29 -0.49 21.95
CA SER A 572 -9.50 0.63 21.44
C SER A 572 -8.50 0.22 20.36
N ALA A 573 -8.09 -1.05 20.29
CA ALA A 573 -7.22 -1.61 19.25
C ALA A 573 -7.97 -1.95 17.95
N LEU A 574 -9.29 -2.08 17.99
CA LEU A 574 -10.09 -2.58 16.87
C LEU A 574 -10.79 -1.46 16.10
N GLY A 575 -10.94 -1.69 14.81
CA GLY A 575 -11.63 -0.85 13.84
C GLY A 575 -13.02 -1.39 13.50
N ALA A 576 -13.39 -1.26 12.23
CA ALA A 576 -14.63 -1.82 11.68
C ALA A 576 -14.56 -3.34 11.53
N TYR A 577 -15.72 -4.00 11.50
CA TYR A 577 -15.88 -5.33 10.91
C TYR A 577 -16.54 -5.15 9.54
N ILE A 578 -15.79 -5.41 8.46
CA ILE A 578 -16.19 -5.13 7.08
C ILE A 578 -16.68 -6.43 6.42
N VAL A 579 -17.90 -6.38 5.89
CA VAL A 579 -18.54 -7.51 5.18
C VAL A 579 -18.41 -7.29 3.68
N SER A 580 -17.50 -8.04 3.06
CA SER A 580 -17.22 -8.06 1.62
C SER A 580 -18.27 -8.88 0.88
N MET A 581 -18.53 -8.57 -0.39
CA MET A 581 -19.63 -9.16 -1.16
C MET A 581 -20.99 -9.08 -0.45
N CYS A 582 -21.26 -7.96 0.23
CA CYS A 582 -22.55 -7.72 0.87
C CYS A 582 -23.60 -7.36 -0.18
N ASN A 583 -24.69 -8.14 -0.22
CA ASN A 583 -25.82 -7.97 -1.13
C ASN A 583 -27.16 -7.85 -0.37
N HIS A 584 -27.18 -8.17 0.92
CA HIS A 584 -28.37 -8.38 1.74
C HIS A 584 -28.27 -7.70 3.11
N ALA A 585 -29.39 -7.48 3.77
CA ALA A 585 -29.43 -6.98 5.14
C ALA A 585 -29.06 -8.10 6.14
N SER A 586 -29.45 -9.34 5.84
CA SER A 586 -29.08 -10.51 6.63
C SER A 586 -27.56 -10.72 6.75
N ASP A 587 -26.76 -10.36 5.73
CA ASP A 587 -25.28 -10.38 5.76
C ASP A 587 -24.70 -9.64 6.99
N ILE A 588 -25.32 -8.52 7.37
CA ILE A 588 -24.87 -7.64 8.45
C ILE A 588 -25.42 -8.10 9.80
N LEU A 589 -26.70 -8.46 9.87
CA LEU A 589 -27.32 -9.03 11.07
C LEU A 589 -26.63 -10.34 11.51
N LEU A 590 -26.16 -11.14 10.55
CA LEU A 590 -25.44 -12.39 10.79
C LEU A 590 -24.08 -12.16 11.46
N VAL A 591 -23.36 -11.10 11.09
CA VAL A 591 -22.13 -10.70 11.80
C VAL A 591 -22.45 -10.21 13.21
N GLU A 592 -23.53 -9.46 13.42
CA GLU A 592 -23.95 -9.05 14.78
C GLU A 592 -24.33 -10.26 15.66
N VAL A 593 -24.92 -11.32 15.09
CA VAL A 593 -25.13 -12.59 15.81
C VAL A 593 -23.79 -13.17 16.27
N PHE A 594 -22.81 -13.32 15.38
CA PHE A 594 -21.49 -13.85 15.77
C PHE A 594 -20.75 -12.96 16.79
N GLN A 595 -20.89 -11.63 16.69
CA GLN A 595 -20.34 -10.69 17.68
C GLN A 595 -21.01 -10.80 19.06
N LYS A 596 -22.32 -11.10 19.08
CA LYS A 596 -23.10 -11.32 20.31
C LYS A 596 -22.73 -12.64 20.97
N GLU A 597 -22.77 -13.74 20.22
CA GLU A 597 -22.62 -15.11 20.75
C GLU A 597 -21.24 -15.37 21.35
N LEU A 598 -20.19 -14.76 20.79
CA LEU A 598 -18.79 -15.01 21.20
C LEU A 598 -18.24 -13.93 22.15
N LYS A 599 -19.14 -13.13 22.74
CA LYS A 599 -18.84 -11.98 23.60
C LYS A 599 -18.45 -12.38 25.03
N LYS A 600 -17.15 -12.34 25.37
CA LYS A 600 -16.65 -12.72 26.73
C LYS A 600 -17.17 -11.87 27.89
N ASN A 601 -17.58 -10.63 27.64
CA ASN A 601 -18.09 -9.71 28.67
C ASN A 601 -19.32 -8.97 28.15
N ALA A 602 -20.45 -9.08 28.86
CA ALA A 602 -21.71 -8.43 28.50
C ALA A 602 -21.60 -6.90 28.34
N GLN A 603 -20.73 -6.23 29.10
CA GLN A 603 -20.52 -4.77 29.05
C GLN A 603 -19.70 -4.31 27.84
N ARG A 604 -18.94 -5.20 27.19
CA ARG A 604 -18.10 -4.88 26.03
C ARG A 604 -18.93 -4.28 24.89
N LYS A 605 -18.39 -3.36 24.10
CA LYS A 605 -18.99 -2.93 22.83
C LYS A 605 -18.66 -3.91 21.71
N THR A 606 -19.60 -4.07 20.78
CA THR A 606 -19.37 -4.72 19.48
C THR A 606 -18.51 -3.83 18.60
N GLN A 607 -17.79 -4.40 17.63
CA GLN A 607 -17.22 -3.61 16.54
C GLN A 607 -18.36 -3.11 15.66
N ARG A 608 -18.23 -1.90 15.09
CA ARG A 608 -19.20 -1.42 14.10
C ARG A 608 -19.13 -2.30 12.85
N VAL A 609 -20.25 -2.86 12.42
CA VAL A 609 -20.33 -3.68 11.20
C VAL A 609 -20.60 -2.76 10.00
N VAL A 610 -19.83 -2.98 8.93
CA VAL A 610 -19.77 -2.11 7.75
C VAL A 610 -20.01 -2.93 6.49
N PRO A 611 -21.14 -2.76 5.78
CA PRO A 611 -21.34 -3.37 4.46
C PRO A 611 -20.35 -2.77 3.45
N LEU A 612 -19.70 -3.62 2.67
CA LEU A 612 -18.94 -3.23 1.49
C LEU A 612 -19.74 -3.51 0.22
N LEU A 613 -20.20 -2.44 -0.41
CA LEU A 613 -20.88 -2.46 -1.70
C LEU A 613 -19.81 -2.42 -2.81
N GLU A 614 -19.55 -3.56 -3.44
CA GLU A 614 -18.45 -3.73 -4.42
C GLU A 614 -18.85 -4.37 -5.77
N THR A 615 -20.14 -4.62 -6.02
CA THR A 615 -20.72 -5.01 -7.33
C THR A 615 -21.71 -3.95 -7.83
N ILE A 616 -21.98 -3.89 -9.15
CA ILE A 616 -22.97 -2.95 -9.70
C ILE A 616 -24.37 -3.22 -9.10
N GLN A 617 -24.73 -4.50 -8.96
CA GLN A 617 -25.99 -4.92 -8.33
C GLN A 617 -26.09 -4.45 -6.87
N SER A 618 -25.04 -4.59 -6.06
CA SER A 618 -25.04 -4.13 -4.66
C SER A 618 -25.20 -2.62 -4.54
N LEU A 619 -24.65 -1.83 -5.49
CA LEU A 619 -24.81 -0.38 -5.53
C LEU A 619 -26.24 0.02 -5.90
N GLN A 620 -26.86 -0.68 -6.85
CA GLN A 620 -28.25 -0.45 -7.25
C GLN A 620 -29.25 -0.87 -6.16
N MET A 621 -29.00 -2.00 -5.47
CA MET A 621 -29.82 -2.51 -4.35
C MET A 621 -29.52 -1.86 -2.99
N SER A 622 -28.49 -1.02 -2.91
CA SER A 622 -27.96 -0.41 -1.67
C SER A 622 -29.04 0.21 -0.75
N CYS A 623 -30.07 0.81 -1.34
CA CYS A 623 -31.16 1.45 -0.63
C CYS A 623 -32.05 0.44 0.11
N THR A 624 -32.32 -0.71 -0.52
CA THR A 624 -33.09 -1.81 0.07
C THR A 624 -32.32 -2.46 1.23
N ILE A 625 -31.01 -2.67 1.05
CA ILE A 625 -30.13 -3.21 2.10
C ILE A 625 -30.17 -2.29 3.34
N LEU A 626 -29.93 -0.98 3.15
CA LEU A 626 -29.92 -0.02 4.25
C LEU A 626 -31.31 0.18 4.88
N GLU A 627 -32.38 0.25 4.07
CA GLU A 627 -33.73 0.46 4.60
C GLU A 627 -34.24 -0.75 5.39
N ASN A 628 -33.94 -1.99 4.96
CA ASN A 628 -34.28 -3.20 5.71
C ASN A 628 -33.50 -3.26 7.04
N LEU A 629 -32.20 -2.92 7.04
CA LEU A 629 -31.42 -2.81 8.27
C LEU A 629 -31.97 -1.77 9.25
N ILE A 630 -32.34 -0.58 8.77
CA ILE A 630 -32.84 0.50 9.65
C ILE A 630 -34.27 0.23 10.14
N LYS A 631 -35.11 -0.49 9.36
CA LYS A 631 -36.43 -0.96 9.79
C LYS A 631 -36.36 -2.03 10.88
N ASN A 632 -35.28 -2.82 10.93
CA ASN A 632 -35.13 -3.88 11.92
C ASN A 632 -35.10 -3.30 13.36
N PRO A 633 -36.00 -3.73 14.27
CA PRO A 633 -36.17 -3.10 15.59
C PRO A 633 -34.97 -3.31 16.52
N TRP A 634 -34.27 -4.45 16.40
CA TRP A 634 -33.04 -4.72 17.13
C TRP A 634 -31.91 -3.83 16.62
N TYR A 635 -31.65 -3.83 15.31
CA TYR A 635 -30.55 -3.07 14.70
C TYR A 635 -30.73 -1.56 14.89
N ARG A 636 -31.96 -1.06 14.76
CA ARG A 636 -32.30 0.35 15.03
C ARG A 636 -31.98 0.75 16.48
N THR A 637 -32.21 -0.15 17.43
CA THR A 637 -31.85 0.05 18.83
C THR A 637 -30.34 -0.07 19.06
N HIS A 638 -29.67 -1.02 18.39
CA HIS A 638 -28.22 -1.21 18.45
C HIS A 638 -27.45 0.03 17.97
N LEU A 639 -27.80 0.56 16.79
CA LEU A 639 -27.23 1.81 16.24
C LEU A 639 -27.41 3.00 17.18
N ARG A 640 -28.58 3.14 17.80
CA ARG A 640 -28.88 4.24 18.74
C ARG A 640 -28.04 4.15 20.02
N THR A 641 -27.86 2.96 20.56
CA THR A 641 -27.24 2.73 21.87
C THR A 641 -25.71 2.66 21.83
N HIS A 642 -25.13 2.13 20.74
CA HIS A 642 -23.68 1.89 20.66
C HIS A 642 -22.93 2.79 19.67
N PHE A 643 -23.62 3.37 18.69
CA PHE A 643 -23.00 4.08 17.55
C PHE A 643 -23.65 5.45 17.26
N ASP A 644 -24.36 6.06 18.21
CA ASP A 644 -24.99 7.39 18.11
C ASP A 644 -25.93 7.59 16.88
N ASN A 645 -26.59 6.52 16.40
CA ASN A 645 -27.32 6.47 15.13
C ASN A 645 -26.47 6.72 13.86
N LYS A 646 -25.16 6.43 13.89
CA LYS A 646 -24.26 6.52 12.73
C LYS A 646 -24.11 5.15 12.06
N GLN A 647 -24.26 5.10 10.74
CA GLN A 647 -23.96 3.92 9.93
C GLN A 647 -22.74 4.21 9.04
N GLU A 648 -21.67 3.44 9.17
CA GLU A 648 -20.57 3.46 8.19
C GLU A 648 -20.89 2.45 7.07
N ILE A 649 -20.71 2.87 5.82
CA ILE A 649 -20.88 2.06 4.61
C ILE A 649 -19.60 2.17 3.79
N MET A 650 -19.00 1.04 3.42
CA MET A 650 -17.82 1.02 2.57
C MET A 650 -18.21 0.87 1.09
N ILE A 651 -17.53 1.60 0.21
CA ILE A 651 -17.79 1.57 -1.23
C ILE A 651 -16.55 1.12 -2.02
N GLY A 652 -16.73 0.10 -2.85
CA GLY A 652 -15.67 -0.56 -3.62
C GLY A 652 -15.59 -0.07 -5.08
N TYR A 653 -14.51 0.64 -5.42
CA TYR A 653 -14.34 1.22 -6.76
C TYR A 653 -13.72 0.25 -7.78
N SER A 654 -12.63 -0.45 -7.41
CA SER A 654 -11.93 -1.32 -8.37
C SER A 654 -12.72 -2.57 -8.76
N ASP A 655 -13.43 -3.18 -7.81
CA ASP A 655 -14.17 -4.43 -8.07
C ASP A 655 -15.51 -4.17 -8.78
N SER A 656 -16.20 -3.06 -8.49
CA SER A 656 -17.37 -2.63 -9.29
C SER A 656 -16.98 -2.20 -10.70
N GLY A 657 -15.80 -1.59 -10.87
CA GLY A 657 -15.20 -1.31 -12.17
C GLY A 657 -14.81 -2.58 -12.95
N LYS A 658 -14.50 -3.68 -12.26
CA LYS A 658 -14.25 -4.99 -12.89
C LYS A 658 -15.53 -5.67 -13.39
N ASP A 659 -16.66 -5.44 -12.72
CA ASP A 659 -17.98 -6.01 -13.03
C ASP A 659 -18.72 -5.25 -14.16
N GLY A 660 -18.82 -3.91 -14.05
CA GLY A 660 -19.61 -3.08 -14.97
C GLY A 660 -18.83 -2.14 -15.89
N GLY A 661 -17.50 -2.12 -15.80
CA GLY A 661 -16.67 -1.09 -16.43
C GLY A 661 -16.59 0.21 -15.62
N ARG A 662 -15.53 0.98 -15.85
CA ARG A 662 -15.16 2.13 -14.98
C ARG A 662 -16.18 3.26 -14.98
N PHE A 663 -16.81 3.55 -16.11
CA PHE A 663 -17.79 4.63 -16.25
C PHE A 663 -19.02 4.37 -15.37
N THR A 664 -19.69 3.24 -15.55
CA THR A 664 -20.85 2.82 -14.76
C THR A 664 -20.52 2.62 -13.29
N SER A 665 -19.35 2.06 -12.96
CA SER A 665 -18.86 2.01 -11.57
C SER A 665 -18.87 3.40 -10.93
N ALA A 666 -18.28 4.41 -11.58
CA ALA A 666 -18.25 5.77 -11.05
C ALA A 666 -19.66 6.38 -10.92
N TRP A 667 -20.56 6.14 -11.88
CA TRP A 667 -21.91 6.71 -11.87
C TRP A 667 -22.85 6.05 -10.86
N GLU A 668 -22.86 4.72 -10.76
CA GLU A 668 -23.63 4.01 -9.74
C GLU A 668 -23.10 4.31 -8.32
N LEU A 669 -21.79 4.53 -8.16
CA LEU A 669 -21.22 5.01 -6.90
C LEU A 669 -21.67 6.44 -6.55
N PHE A 670 -21.92 7.31 -7.53
CA PHE A 670 -22.51 8.64 -7.29
C PHE A 670 -23.98 8.51 -6.86
N LYS A 671 -24.78 7.79 -7.67
CA LYS A 671 -26.22 7.57 -7.41
C LYS A 671 -26.48 6.84 -6.08
N ALA A 672 -25.70 5.82 -5.74
CA ALA A 672 -25.84 5.08 -4.49
C ALA A 672 -25.55 5.98 -3.27
N GLN A 673 -24.47 6.77 -3.31
CA GLN A 673 -24.14 7.69 -2.22
C GLN A 673 -25.24 8.75 -1.99
N GLU A 674 -25.80 9.35 -3.04
CA GLU A 674 -26.93 10.29 -2.93
C GLU A 674 -28.16 9.64 -2.27
N LYS A 675 -28.58 8.47 -2.76
CA LYS A 675 -29.77 7.77 -2.27
C LYS A 675 -29.59 7.26 -0.83
N LEU A 676 -28.41 6.73 -0.48
CA LEU A 676 -28.10 6.26 0.88
C LEU A 676 -28.16 7.41 1.89
N VAL A 677 -27.66 8.60 1.55
CA VAL A 677 -27.80 9.80 2.39
C VAL A 677 -29.26 10.25 2.52
N HIS A 678 -30.07 10.12 1.46
CA HIS A 678 -31.49 10.40 1.52
C HIS A 678 -32.24 9.42 2.46
N ILE A 679 -31.98 8.10 2.34
CA ILE A 679 -32.54 7.08 3.25
C ILE A 679 -32.08 7.30 4.70
N GLY A 680 -30.80 7.65 4.92
CA GLY A 680 -30.29 8.03 6.23
C GLY A 680 -31.05 9.21 6.83
N LYS A 681 -31.26 10.29 6.05
CA LYS A 681 -32.07 11.44 6.48
C LYS A 681 -33.52 11.05 6.80
N LYS A 682 -34.19 10.27 5.94
CA LYS A 682 -35.56 9.77 6.11
C LYS A 682 -35.77 9.08 7.47
N TYR A 683 -34.79 8.33 7.94
CA TYR A 683 -34.87 7.60 9.20
C TYR A 683 -34.10 8.22 10.38
N SER A 684 -33.51 9.40 10.23
CA SER A 684 -32.59 9.97 11.25
C SER A 684 -31.46 8.99 11.63
N VAL A 685 -30.68 8.62 10.61
CA VAL A 685 -29.40 7.88 10.68
C VAL A 685 -28.33 8.68 9.94
N GLU A 686 -27.19 8.92 10.58
CA GLU A 686 -26.05 9.58 9.94
C GLU A 686 -25.24 8.54 9.14
N VAL A 687 -25.49 8.45 7.84
CA VAL A 687 -24.66 7.65 6.93
C VAL A 687 -23.30 8.32 6.73
N ARG A 688 -22.24 7.51 6.87
CA ARG A 688 -20.83 7.87 6.67
C ARG A 688 -20.21 6.94 5.65
N PHE A 689 -19.40 7.46 4.74
CA PHE A 689 -18.74 6.63 3.72
C PHE A 689 -17.30 6.31 4.08
N PHE A 690 -16.94 5.03 3.89
CA PHE A 690 -15.57 4.57 3.86
C PHE A 690 -15.16 4.33 2.40
N HIS A 691 -14.32 5.21 1.88
CA HIS A 691 -13.86 5.16 0.50
C HIS A 691 -12.81 4.04 0.33
N GLY A 692 -13.21 2.97 -0.36
CA GLY A 692 -12.37 1.81 -0.64
C GLY A 692 -11.25 2.06 -1.65
N ARG A 693 -10.43 1.04 -1.87
CA ARG A 693 -9.38 1.03 -2.92
C ARG A 693 -9.99 1.31 -4.31
N GLY A 694 -9.29 2.12 -5.10
CA GLY A 694 -9.62 2.37 -6.52
C GLY A 694 -10.40 3.66 -6.82
N GLY A 695 -10.86 4.36 -5.79
CA GLY A 695 -11.48 5.67 -5.96
C GLY A 695 -10.43 6.72 -6.29
N SER A 696 -10.81 7.75 -7.05
CA SER A 696 -9.99 8.96 -7.25
C SER A 696 -9.55 9.56 -5.90
N VAL A 697 -10.44 9.55 -4.90
CA VAL A 697 -10.22 9.93 -3.50
C VAL A 697 -9.08 9.11 -2.83
N SER A 698 -8.96 7.82 -3.17
CA SER A 698 -8.06 6.86 -2.50
C SER A 698 -6.67 6.71 -3.14
N ARG A 699 -6.47 7.24 -4.35
CA ARG A 699 -5.33 6.85 -5.21
C ARG A 699 -4.31 7.93 -5.55
N GLY A 700 -4.65 9.21 -5.47
CA GLY A 700 -3.78 10.27 -6.04
C GLY A 700 -3.52 10.11 -7.54
N GLY A 701 -4.41 9.41 -8.26
CA GLY A 701 -4.38 9.24 -9.72
C GLY A 701 -4.56 10.55 -10.46
N GLY A 702 -5.36 11.46 -9.89
CA GLY A 702 -5.41 12.87 -10.24
C GLY A 702 -5.52 13.71 -8.96
N PRO A 703 -5.88 15.00 -9.04
CA PRO A 703 -5.94 15.90 -7.89
C PRO A 703 -6.89 15.39 -6.77
N GLN A 704 -6.32 14.90 -5.65
CA GLN A 704 -7.07 14.39 -4.49
C GLN A 704 -8.11 15.39 -3.99
N HIS A 705 -7.75 16.68 -3.94
CA HIS A 705 -8.65 17.77 -3.54
C HIS A 705 -9.91 17.82 -4.42
N LEU A 706 -9.77 17.78 -5.75
CA LEU A 706 -10.91 17.74 -6.68
C LEU A 706 -11.73 16.45 -6.53
N ALA A 707 -11.08 15.31 -6.29
CA ALA A 707 -11.76 14.03 -6.08
C ALA A 707 -12.63 14.00 -4.81
N ILE A 708 -12.26 14.76 -3.78
CA ILE A 708 -13.06 14.93 -2.55
C ILE A 708 -14.19 15.93 -2.79
N LEU A 709 -13.91 17.07 -3.43
CA LEU A 709 -14.92 18.06 -3.82
C LEU A 709 -15.97 17.53 -4.81
N SER A 710 -15.68 16.44 -5.53
CA SER A 710 -16.58 15.83 -6.51
C SER A 710 -17.53 14.77 -5.93
N GLN A 711 -17.46 14.46 -4.62
CA GLN A 711 -18.44 13.57 -3.99
C GLN A 711 -19.82 14.27 -3.83
N PRO A 712 -20.94 13.52 -3.84
CA PRO A 712 -22.28 14.13 -3.82
C PRO A 712 -22.61 14.93 -2.55
N ILE A 713 -23.61 15.80 -2.64
CA ILE A 713 -23.94 16.77 -1.58
C ILE A 713 -24.36 16.07 -0.28
N ASN A 714 -23.76 16.46 0.85
CA ASN A 714 -23.91 15.88 2.21
C ASN A 714 -23.32 14.47 2.43
N THR A 715 -22.64 13.86 1.45
CA THR A 715 -21.97 12.55 1.63
C THR A 715 -20.73 12.68 2.52
N ILE A 716 -20.00 13.78 2.34
CA ILE A 716 -18.90 14.22 3.19
C ILE A 716 -19.40 15.36 4.09
N LYS A 717 -19.06 15.28 5.37
CA LYS A 717 -19.26 16.29 6.41
C LYS A 717 -17.98 16.34 7.26
N ASN A 718 -18.10 16.45 8.58
CA ASN A 718 -17.03 16.41 9.58
C ASN A 718 -16.20 15.10 9.64
N TYR A 719 -16.51 14.07 8.85
CA TYR A 719 -15.77 12.79 8.87
C TYR A 719 -15.53 12.28 7.46
N LEU A 720 -14.27 11.93 7.17
CA LEU A 720 -13.86 11.27 5.94
C LEU A 720 -12.99 10.05 6.29
N ARG A 721 -13.42 8.86 5.87
CA ARG A 721 -12.65 7.63 6.02
C ARG A 721 -12.16 7.16 4.65
N VAL A 722 -10.85 6.99 4.48
CA VAL A 722 -10.24 6.72 3.17
C VAL A 722 -9.18 5.62 3.26
N THR A 723 -9.22 4.70 2.30
CA THR A 723 -8.18 3.67 2.16
C THR A 723 -6.94 4.27 1.49
N ILE A 724 -5.78 4.21 2.14
CA ILE A 724 -4.50 4.57 1.52
C ILE A 724 -3.76 3.30 1.12
N GLN A 725 -3.41 3.20 -0.16
CA GLN A 725 -2.69 2.05 -0.74
C GLN A 725 -1.18 2.17 -0.49
N GLY A 726 -0.44 1.08 -0.28
CA GLY A 726 0.99 1.11 0.11
C GLY A 726 1.91 1.90 -0.83
N GLU A 727 1.61 1.93 -2.14
CA GLU A 727 2.26 2.79 -3.12
C GLU A 727 1.97 4.28 -2.87
N VAL A 728 0.75 4.64 -2.47
CA VAL A 728 0.33 6.00 -2.12
C VAL A 728 0.84 6.41 -0.73
N ILE A 729 0.89 5.51 0.27
CA ILE A 729 1.54 5.76 1.57
C ILE A 729 2.97 6.27 1.35
N THR A 730 3.66 5.68 0.37
CA THR A 730 5.04 6.03 0.03
C THR A 730 5.15 7.45 -0.55
N GLN A 731 4.23 7.84 -1.45
CA GLN A 731 4.17 9.20 -2.00
C GLN A 731 3.77 10.24 -0.95
N ASP A 732 2.70 9.96 -0.20
CA ASP A 732 1.95 10.96 0.56
C ASP A 732 2.51 11.18 1.97
N PHE A 733 3.13 10.16 2.59
CA PHE A 733 3.55 10.26 4.01
C PHE A 733 5.06 10.12 4.25
N CYS A 734 5.85 9.53 3.35
CA CYS A 734 7.25 9.21 3.66
C CYS A 734 8.18 10.41 3.81
N LEU A 735 7.92 11.56 3.18
CA LEU A 735 8.70 12.80 3.35
C LEU A 735 7.92 13.87 4.14
N LYS A 736 8.59 14.62 5.03
CA LYS A 736 7.95 15.65 5.88
C LYS A 736 7.14 16.68 5.08
N GLY A 737 7.66 17.13 3.94
CA GLY A 737 6.97 18.08 3.05
C GLY A 737 5.75 17.49 2.34
N MET A 738 5.80 16.20 1.98
CA MET A 738 4.68 15.48 1.42
C MET A 738 3.58 15.26 2.46
N MET A 739 3.93 14.74 3.64
CA MET A 739 2.98 14.47 4.71
C MET A 739 2.18 15.71 5.13
N LEU A 740 2.87 16.85 5.29
CA LEU A 740 2.23 18.13 5.56
C LEU A 740 1.26 18.51 4.42
N ARG A 741 1.70 18.37 3.15
CA ARG A 741 0.85 18.70 2.00
C ARG A 741 -0.36 17.78 1.88
N SER A 742 -0.21 16.48 2.07
CA SER A 742 -1.32 15.53 1.96
C SER A 742 -2.36 15.79 3.05
N ILE A 743 -1.96 15.93 4.32
CA ILE A 743 -2.92 16.26 5.39
C ILE A 743 -3.59 17.62 5.14
N GLU A 744 -2.84 18.64 4.71
CA GLU A 744 -3.39 19.92 4.27
C GLU A 744 -4.45 19.76 3.15
N THR A 745 -4.16 18.93 2.14
CA THR A 745 -5.02 18.73 0.96
C THR A 745 -6.33 18.01 1.33
N TYR A 746 -6.27 17.01 2.22
CA TYR A 746 -7.48 16.37 2.75
C TYR A 746 -8.27 17.33 3.66
N MET A 747 -7.60 18.10 4.53
CA MET A 747 -8.24 19.03 5.47
C MET A 747 -8.92 20.21 4.77
N SER A 748 -8.31 20.79 3.73
CA SER A 748 -8.88 21.90 2.96
C SER A 748 -10.07 21.46 2.12
N ALA A 749 -10.01 20.27 1.51
CA ALA A 749 -11.14 19.70 0.78
C ALA A 749 -12.32 19.34 1.71
N LEU A 750 -12.05 18.74 2.88
CA LEU A 750 -13.06 18.37 3.88
C LEU A 750 -13.81 19.60 4.43
N LEU A 751 -13.06 20.66 4.72
CA LEU A 751 -13.58 21.95 5.18
C LEU A 751 -14.48 22.60 4.12
N LYS A 752 -14.07 22.59 2.85
CA LYS A 752 -14.86 23.09 1.70
C LYS A 752 -16.14 22.28 1.48
N CYS A 753 -16.07 20.95 1.43
CA CYS A 753 -17.25 20.09 1.30
C CYS A 753 -18.28 20.38 2.39
N SER A 754 -17.82 20.60 3.63
CA SER A 754 -18.65 20.87 4.79
C SER A 754 -19.34 22.24 4.75
N LEU A 755 -18.60 23.30 4.41
CA LEU A 755 -19.10 24.69 4.47
C LEU A 755 -19.79 25.11 3.17
N LEU A 756 -19.16 24.89 2.01
CA LEU A 756 -19.72 25.26 0.70
C LEU A 756 -20.89 24.37 0.29
N LYS A 757 -21.01 23.16 0.85
CA LYS A 757 -22.05 22.17 0.53
C LYS A 757 -22.10 21.81 -0.97
N ASN A 758 -20.95 21.61 -1.60
CA ASN A 758 -20.75 21.19 -3.01
C ASN A 758 -21.84 21.72 -3.97
N THR A 759 -21.80 23.03 -4.23
CA THR A 759 -22.89 23.88 -4.76
C THR A 759 -23.48 23.50 -6.12
N VAL A 760 -22.92 22.52 -6.84
CA VAL A 760 -23.38 22.16 -8.19
C VAL A 760 -24.60 21.24 -8.12
N MET A 761 -25.79 21.83 -8.26
CA MET A 761 -27.01 21.09 -8.55
C MET A 761 -26.88 20.41 -9.92
N VAL A 762 -26.83 19.08 -9.91
CA VAL A 762 -26.71 18.27 -11.13
C VAL A 762 -28.03 18.34 -11.91
N LYS A 763 -27.99 18.96 -13.10
CA LYS A 763 -29.15 19.10 -14.00
C LYS A 763 -29.71 17.74 -14.41
N ASP A 764 -31.01 17.67 -14.68
CA ASP A 764 -31.65 16.43 -15.14
C ASP A 764 -31.12 15.98 -16.52
N GLU A 765 -30.88 16.90 -17.45
CA GLU A 765 -30.24 16.61 -18.75
C GLU A 765 -28.84 15.96 -18.62
N TRP A 766 -28.10 16.27 -17.55
CA TRP A 766 -26.82 15.63 -17.25
C TRP A 766 -27.03 14.22 -16.68
N ARG A 767 -28.05 14.01 -15.84
CA ARG A 767 -28.38 12.69 -15.26
C ARG A 767 -28.87 11.72 -16.33
N GLU A 768 -29.78 12.16 -17.21
CA GLU A 768 -30.26 11.38 -18.35
C GLU A 768 -29.09 10.94 -19.25
N LEU A 769 -28.17 11.86 -19.57
CA LEU A 769 -27.00 11.52 -20.38
C LEU A 769 -26.05 10.56 -19.65
N MET A 770 -25.84 10.73 -18.34
CA MET A 770 -25.04 9.78 -17.56
C MET A 770 -25.66 8.37 -17.54
N ASP A 771 -26.98 8.23 -17.41
CA ASP A 771 -27.66 6.93 -17.47
C ASP A 771 -27.62 6.32 -18.88
N GLU A 772 -27.79 7.10 -19.96
CA GLU A 772 -27.57 6.64 -21.34
C GLU A 772 -26.13 6.10 -21.52
N MET A 773 -25.12 6.90 -21.16
CA MET A 773 -23.70 6.54 -21.33
C MET A 773 -23.32 5.33 -20.47
N SER A 774 -23.92 5.17 -19.30
CA SER A 774 -23.71 4.05 -18.38
C SER A 774 -24.23 2.73 -18.95
N GLN A 775 -25.45 2.71 -19.51
CA GLN A 775 -26.00 1.52 -20.16
C GLN A 775 -25.14 1.07 -21.35
N LEU A 776 -24.67 2.01 -22.18
CA LEU A 776 -23.84 1.74 -23.35
C LEU A 776 -22.44 1.21 -22.96
N THR A 777 -21.76 1.90 -22.04
CA THR A 777 -20.40 1.51 -21.59
C THR A 777 -20.38 0.14 -20.91
N THR A 778 -21.37 -0.17 -20.06
CA THR A 778 -21.46 -1.50 -19.44
C THR A 778 -21.78 -2.60 -20.44
N LYS A 779 -22.67 -2.36 -21.41
CA LYS A 779 -22.94 -3.35 -22.47
C LYS A 779 -21.66 -3.71 -23.23
N GLU A 780 -20.90 -2.71 -23.66
CA GLU A 780 -19.65 -2.95 -24.39
C GLU A 780 -18.56 -3.60 -23.53
N TYR A 781 -18.43 -3.15 -22.28
CA TYR A 781 -17.48 -3.75 -21.34
C TYR A 781 -17.77 -5.23 -21.13
N ARG A 782 -19.04 -5.63 -20.94
CA ARG A 782 -19.41 -7.04 -20.77
C ARG A 782 -19.28 -7.83 -22.07
N HIS A 783 -19.61 -7.23 -23.21
CA HIS A 783 -19.41 -7.85 -24.52
C HIS A 783 -17.94 -8.24 -24.75
N VAL A 784 -17.00 -7.33 -24.47
CA VAL A 784 -15.56 -7.57 -24.67
C VAL A 784 -14.94 -8.46 -23.60
N VAL A 785 -15.33 -8.33 -22.31
CA VAL A 785 -14.64 -8.99 -21.18
C VAL A 785 -15.28 -10.32 -20.77
N TYR A 786 -16.58 -10.50 -20.98
CA TYR A 786 -17.36 -11.64 -20.48
C TYR A 786 -18.06 -12.46 -21.57
N GLU A 787 -18.53 -11.84 -22.66
CA GLU A 787 -19.21 -12.56 -23.75
C GLU A 787 -18.23 -13.11 -24.80
N ASN A 788 -17.07 -12.49 -24.97
CA ASN A 788 -16.01 -12.98 -25.87
C ASN A 788 -15.21 -14.13 -25.23
N ASN A 789 -15.44 -15.36 -25.71
CA ASN A 789 -14.76 -16.57 -25.25
C ASN A 789 -13.22 -16.52 -25.39
N ASP A 790 -12.71 -15.88 -26.44
CA ASP A 790 -11.27 -15.80 -26.73
C ASP A 790 -10.53 -14.80 -25.82
N PHE A 791 -11.25 -13.82 -25.27
CA PHE A 791 -10.69 -12.72 -24.50
C PHE A 791 -9.85 -13.20 -23.31
N VAL A 792 -10.29 -14.26 -22.62
CA VAL A 792 -9.57 -14.84 -21.47
C VAL A 792 -8.22 -15.45 -21.89
N ASN A 793 -8.13 -15.98 -23.11
CA ASN A 793 -6.89 -16.53 -23.66
C ASN A 793 -5.97 -15.40 -24.15
N TYR A 794 -6.49 -14.44 -24.92
CA TYR A 794 -5.75 -13.25 -25.32
C TYR A 794 -5.15 -12.52 -24.11
N PHE A 795 -5.93 -12.27 -23.06
CA PHE A 795 -5.48 -11.63 -21.82
C PHE A 795 -4.32 -12.37 -21.13
N ARG A 796 -4.32 -13.72 -21.14
CA ARG A 796 -3.23 -14.54 -20.57
C ARG A 796 -1.94 -14.45 -21.40
N CYS A 797 -2.06 -14.27 -22.72
CA CYS A 797 -0.92 -14.12 -23.64
C CYS A 797 -0.38 -12.68 -23.66
N ALA A 798 -1.23 -11.69 -23.90
CA ALA A 798 -0.87 -10.28 -24.07
C ALA A 798 -0.47 -9.54 -22.77
N THR A 799 -0.49 -10.22 -21.61
CA THR A 799 -0.09 -9.65 -20.32
C THR A 799 0.76 -10.63 -19.50
N PRO A 800 1.55 -10.16 -18.52
CA PRO A 800 2.23 -11.01 -17.55
C PRO A 800 1.31 -11.54 -16.43
N GLN A 801 0.00 -11.76 -16.67
CA GLN A 801 -0.96 -12.19 -15.62
C GLN A 801 -0.47 -13.45 -14.90
N ILE A 802 -0.05 -14.45 -15.66
CA ILE A 802 0.34 -15.77 -15.14
C ILE A 802 1.57 -15.62 -14.24
N GLU A 803 2.54 -14.83 -14.68
CA GLU A 803 3.82 -14.60 -14.05
C GLU A 803 3.68 -13.71 -12.81
N ILE A 804 2.88 -12.63 -12.86
CA ILE A 804 2.42 -11.85 -11.69
C ILE A 804 1.84 -12.78 -10.62
N GLY A 805 1.06 -13.78 -11.04
CA GLY A 805 0.44 -14.77 -10.16
C GLY A 805 1.44 -15.69 -9.43
N LYS A 806 2.68 -15.83 -9.94
CA LYS A 806 3.78 -16.60 -9.35
C LYS A 806 4.68 -15.76 -8.43
N LEU A 807 4.53 -14.43 -8.40
CA LEU A 807 5.46 -13.54 -7.69
C LEU A 807 5.26 -13.50 -6.17
N ASN A 808 6.38 -13.36 -5.46
CA ASN A 808 6.47 -13.03 -4.03
C ASN A 808 6.15 -11.54 -3.74
N LEU A 809 5.08 -11.02 -4.35
CA LEU A 809 4.65 -9.64 -4.26
C LEU A 809 4.09 -9.31 -2.86
N GLY A 810 3.08 -10.07 -2.43
CA GLY A 810 2.49 -10.02 -1.09
C GLY A 810 2.07 -11.41 -0.60
N SER A 811 1.57 -11.50 0.63
CA SER A 811 1.11 -12.74 1.28
C SER A 811 -0.08 -13.40 0.57
N ARG A 812 -1.00 -12.59 0.05
CA ARG A 812 -2.28 -13.02 -0.55
C ARG A 812 -2.08 -13.91 -1.79
N PRO A 813 -2.99 -14.87 -2.04
CA PRO A 813 -3.16 -15.49 -3.36
C PRO A 813 -3.70 -14.51 -4.41
N SER A 814 -3.40 -14.75 -5.69
CA SER A 814 -3.79 -13.89 -6.81
C SER A 814 -5.21 -14.12 -7.37
N LYS A 815 -5.83 -15.28 -7.08
CA LYS A 815 -7.20 -15.64 -7.49
C LYS A 815 -8.04 -16.09 -6.27
N ARG A 816 -9.37 -16.13 -6.37
CA ARG A 816 -10.25 -16.75 -5.35
C ARG A 816 -10.36 -18.27 -5.55
N LYS A 817 -10.57 -18.71 -6.80
CA LYS A 817 -10.60 -20.12 -7.27
C LYS A 817 -9.93 -20.20 -8.67
N GLN A 818 -9.74 -21.40 -9.24
CA GLN A 818 -9.48 -21.51 -10.68
C GLN A 818 -10.73 -21.07 -11.47
N GLY A 819 -10.57 -20.39 -12.61
CA GLY A 819 -11.68 -19.86 -13.41
C GLY A 819 -11.32 -18.66 -14.30
N ASN A 820 -12.37 -17.97 -14.74
CA ASN A 820 -12.37 -16.83 -15.67
C ASN A 820 -12.18 -15.47 -14.95
N VAL A 821 -12.53 -14.33 -15.56
CA VAL A 821 -12.25 -12.96 -15.06
C VAL A 821 -12.95 -12.66 -13.73
N GLU A 822 -14.08 -13.32 -13.47
CA GLU A 822 -14.81 -13.31 -12.20
C GLU A 822 -13.92 -13.78 -11.04
N SER A 823 -13.12 -14.85 -11.24
CA SER A 823 -12.28 -15.45 -10.21
C SER A 823 -10.99 -14.67 -9.93
N LEU A 824 -10.64 -13.74 -10.83
CA LEU A 824 -9.54 -12.79 -10.68
C LEU A 824 -9.98 -11.58 -9.85
N ARG A 825 -9.13 -11.15 -8.91
CA ARG A 825 -9.37 -9.95 -8.08
C ARG A 825 -9.00 -8.68 -8.85
N ALA A 826 -9.59 -7.53 -8.50
CA ALA A 826 -9.33 -6.30 -9.24
C ALA A 826 -7.87 -5.81 -9.23
N ILE A 827 -7.06 -6.15 -8.21
CA ILE A 827 -5.64 -5.77 -8.17
C ILE A 827 -4.84 -6.46 -9.30
N PRO A 828 -4.78 -7.81 -9.43
CA PRO A 828 -4.16 -8.46 -10.59
C PRO A 828 -4.75 -8.06 -11.94
N TRP A 829 -6.06 -7.79 -12.02
CA TRP A 829 -6.75 -7.32 -13.23
C TRP A 829 -6.16 -5.99 -13.73
N VAL A 830 -6.24 -4.94 -12.91
CA VAL A 830 -5.68 -3.61 -13.23
C VAL A 830 -4.17 -3.69 -13.46
N PHE A 831 -3.45 -4.40 -12.60
CA PHE A 831 -1.99 -4.44 -12.67
C PHE A 831 -1.47 -5.09 -13.95
N SER A 832 -2.11 -6.16 -14.44
CA SER A 832 -1.68 -6.86 -15.68
C SER A 832 -1.83 -5.96 -16.92
N TRP A 833 -2.91 -5.18 -17.01
CA TRP A 833 -3.12 -4.23 -18.11
C TRP A 833 -2.35 -2.91 -17.95
N THR A 834 -1.87 -2.58 -16.74
CA THR A 834 -0.88 -1.51 -16.53
C THR A 834 0.50 -1.91 -17.05
N GLN A 835 0.89 -3.18 -16.94
CA GLN A 835 2.18 -3.66 -17.44
C GLN A 835 2.28 -3.54 -18.97
N ASN A 836 1.30 -4.04 -19.71
CA ASN A 836 1.31 -3.99 -21.19
C ASN A 836 0.89 -2.63 -21.80
N ARG A 837 0.76 -1.58 -20.96
CA ARG A 837 0.55 -0.18 -21.37
C ARG A 837 -0.76 0.11 -22.12
N ILE A 838 -1.73 -0.80 -22.12
CA ILE A 838 -3.06 -0.54 -22.70
C ILE A 838 -4.08 -0.04 -21.65
N HIS A 839 -3.89 -0.33 -20.35
CA HIS A 839 -4.74 0.12 -19.23
C HIS A 839 -6.25 -0.15 -19.37
N LEU A 840 -6.61 -1.23 -20.08
CA LEU A 840 -7.99 -1.59 -20.47
C LEU A 840 -9.10 -1.36 -19.41
N PRO A 841 -8.93 -1.71 -18.12
CA PRO A 841 -10.01 -1.63 -17.13
C PRO A 841 -10.49 -0.21 -16.80
N VAL A 842 -9.75 0.83 -17.21
CA VAL A 842 -10.07 2.22 -16.87
C VAL A 842 -10.91 2.92 -17.92
N TRP A 843 -10.79 2.54 -19.20
CA TRP A 843 -11.40 3.27 -20.33
C TRP A 843 -12.37 2.45 -21.19
N LEU A 844 -12.34 1.11 -21.13
CA LEU A 844 -13.17 0.27 -22.01
C LEU A 844 -14.67 0.60 -21.89
N GLY A 845 -15.31 0.84 -23.03
CA GLY A 845 -16.69 1.29 -23.16
C GLY A 845 -16.80 2.78 -23.53
N ILE A 846 -15.81 3.60 -23.19
CA ILE A 846 -15.80 5.05 -23.51
C ILE A 846 -15.77 5.26 -25.02
N GLU A 847 -15.19 4.36 -25.81
CA GLU A 847 -15.10 4.49 -27.26
C GLU A 847 -16.47 4.47 -27.96
N LYS A 848 -17.47 3.77 -27.39
CA LYS A 848 -18.83 3.74 -27.92
C LYS A 848 -19.57 5.06 -27.72
N LEU A 849 -19.13 5.85 -26.75
CA LEU A 849 -19.71 7.16 -26.49
C LEU A 849 -19.35 8.15 -27.61
N TYR A 850 -18.22 7.98 -28.33
CA TYR A 850 -17.81 8.85 -29.43
C TYR A 850 -18.86 8.88 -30.53
N ASP A 851 -19.17 7.71 -31.10
CA ASP A 851 -20.13 7.58 -32.19
C ASP A 851 -21.54 8.01 -31.75
N HIS A 852 -21.94 7.67 -30.52
CA HIS A 852 -23.26 8.01 -29.94
C HIS A 852 -23.45 9.51 -29.67
N LEU A 853 -22.46 10.17 -29.06
CA LEU A 853 -22.54 11.60 -28.71
C LEU A 853 -22.51 12.50 -29.94
N ILE A 854 -21.79 12.09 -31.00
CA ILE A 854 -21.80 12.78 -32.29
C ILE A 854 -23.14 12.56 -32.99
N ALA A 855 -23.61 11.32 -33.12
CA ALA A 855 -24.87 11.00 -33.79
C ALA A 855 -26.11 11.64 -33.13
N LYS A 856 -26.11 11.81 -31.81
CA LYS A 856 -27.16 12.53 -31.06
C LYS A 856 -26.91 14.03 -30.86
N GLY A 857 -25.78 14.58 -31.34
CA GLY A 857 -25.39 15.98 -31.10
C GLY A 857 -25.10 16.34 -29.63
N LYS A 858 -24.99 15.35 -28.73
CA LYS A 858 -24.85 15.54 -27.27
C LYS A 858 -23.42 15.85 -26.80
N LEU A 859 -22.42 15.89 -27.68
CA LEU A 859 -21.03 16.21 -27.31
C LEU A 859 -20.88 17.57 -26.59
N GLY A 860 -21.62 18.60 -27.02
CA GLY A 860 -21.61 19.91 -26.37
C GLY A 860 -22.12 19.89 -24.92
N LEU A 861 -23.09 19.00 -24.62
CA LEU A 861 -23.60 18.80 -23.26
C LEU A 861 -22.56 18.11 -22.37
N LEU A 862 -21.80 17.15 -22.91
CA LEU A 862 -20.69 16.52 -22.17
C LEU A 862 -19.51 17.49 -21.92
N GLN A 863 -19.26 18.43 -22.84
CA GLN A 863 -18.30 19.51 -22.63
C GLN A 863 -18.79 20.53 -21.56
N ASP A 864 -20.08 20.82 -21.50
CA ASP A 864 -20.70 21.61 -20.41
C ASP A 864 -20.52 20.89 -19.06
N MET A 865 -20.84 19.59 -18.99
CA MET A 865 -20.61 18.75 -17.81
C MET A 865 -19.14 18.77 -17.37
N TYR A 866 -18.18 18.60 -18.29
CA TYR A 866 -16.75 18.62 -17.96
C TYR A 866 -16.28 19.95 -17.34
N ARG A 867 -16.80 21.08 -17.83
CA ARG A 867 -16.46 22.43 -17.33
C ARG A 867 -17.13 22.76 -16.00
N ASN A 868 -18.41 22.38 -15.85
CA ASN A 868 -19.28 22.91 -14.80
C ASN A 868 -19.65 21.90 -13.69
N TRP A 869 -19.32 20.61 -13.85
CA TRP A 869 -19.62 19.57 -12.85
C TRP A 869 -18.34 18.84 -12.38
N PRO A 870 -17.86 19.11 -11.15
CA PRO A 870 -16.60 18.55 -10.62
C PRO A 870 -16.47 17.01 -10.67
N PHE A 871 -17.58 16.27 -10.68
CA PHE A 871 -17.58 14.81 -10.90
C PHE A 871 -17.14 14.46 -12.33
N CYS A 872 -17.73 15.10 -13.34
CA CYS A 872 -17.34 14.92 -14.73
C CYS A 872 -15.90 15.41 -14.98
N THR A 873 -15.52 16.55 -14.41
CA THR A 873 -14.13 17.05 -14.45
C THR A 873 -13.16 16.04 -13.82
N SER A 874 -13.45 15.54 -12.62
CA SER A 874 -12.62 14.55 -11.92
C SER A 874 -12.55 13.20 -12.63
N PHE A 875 -13.60 12.81 -13.36
CA PHE A 875 -13.62 11.58 -14.14
C PHE A 875 -12.73 11.70 -15.37
N PHE A 876 -12.97 12.69 -16.24
CA PHE A 876 -12.19 12.82 -17.48
C PHE A 876 -10.74 13.23 -17.25
N ASN A 877 -10.40 13.94 -16.17
CA ASN A 877 -8.99 14.16 -15.78
C ASN A 877 -8.28 12.84 -15.42
N LEU A 878 -8.98 11.88 -14.79
CA LEU A 878 -8.44 10.55 -14.52
C LEU A 878 -8.30 9.73 -15.81
N ILE A 879 -9.25 9.82 -16.75
CA ILE A 879 -9.12 9.17 -18.06
C ILE A 879 -7.94 9.76 -18.85
N SER A 880 -7.83 11.08 -18.96
CA SER A 880 -6.72 11.78 -19.61
C SER A 880 -5.36 11.37 -19.01
N MET A 881 -5.26 11.29 -17.68
CA MET A 881 -4.06 10.78 -17.00
C MET A 881 -3.68 9.34 -17.39
N VAL A 882 -4.66 8.46 -17.62
CA VAL A 882 -4.37 7.10 -18.10
C VAL A 882 -3.99 7.10 -19.59
N MET A 883 -4.63 7.93 -20.42
CA MET A 883 -4.25 8.08 -21.83
C MET A 883 -2.83 8.63 -21.99
N ALA A 884 -2.39 9.54 -21.11
CA ALA A 884 -1.01 10.04 -21.03
C ALA A 884 0.03 8.96 -20.65
N LYS A 885 -0.39 7.83 -20.09
CA LYS A 885 0.47 6.71 -19.67
C LYS A 885 0.35 5.48 -20.58
N ALA A 886 -0.66 5.44 -21.44
CA ALA A 886 -0.83 4.40 -22.44
C ALA A 886 0.27 4.49 -23.53
N SER A 887 0.49 3.39 -24.25
CA SER A 887 1.33 3.40 -25.47
C SER A 887 0.84 2.33 -26.42
N LEU A 888 0.40 2.77 -27.60
CA LEU A 888 -0.11 1.89 -28.66
C LEU A 888 1.01 1.00 -29.22
N GLN A 889 2.20 1.57 -29.45
CA GLN A 889 3.37 0.87 -29.98
C GLN A 889 3.86 -0.22 -29.03
N ILE A 890 3.90 0.07 -27.71
CA ILE A 890 4.27 -0.94 -26.73
C ILE A 890 3.18 -2.01 -26.64
N ALA A 891 1.90 -1.64 -26.55
CA ALA A 891 0.79 -2.58 -26.51
C ALA A 891 0.66 -3.45 -27.77
N GLU A 892 1.18 -3.00 -28.91
CA GLU A 892 1.33 -3.75 -30.16
C GLU A 892 2.49 -4.75 -30.09
N GLU A 893 3.63 -4.35 -29.55
CA GLU A 893 4.78 -5.25 -29.37
C GLU A 893 4.51 -6.38 -28.36
N TYR A 894 3.57 -6.23 -27.41
CA TYR A 894 3.10 -7.35 -26.57
C TYR A 894 2.35 -8.44 -27.37
N ASP A 895 1.84 -8.17 -28.58
CA ASP A 895 1.18 -9.19 -29.42
C ASP A 895 2.17 -10.22 -30.00
N ILE A 896 3.49 -10.03 -29.91
CA ILE A 896 4.44 -11.11 -30.27
C ILE A 896 4.35 -12.31 -29.30
N LEU A 897 3.72 -12.12 -28.14
CA LEU A 897 3.44 -13.15 -27.14
C LEU A 897 2.09 -13.86 -27.38
N VAL A 898 1.35 -13.46 -28.41
CA VAL A 898 -0.03 -13.85 -28.71
C VAL A 898 -0.06 -14.74 -29.97
N PRO A 899 -0.75 -15.90 -29.96
CA PRO A 899 -1.01 -16.69 -31.15
C PRO A 899 -1.75 -15.90 -32.24
N ASP A 900 -1.46 -16.15 -33.52
CA ASP A 900 -2.00 -15.36 -34.64
C ASP A 900 -3.53 -15.33 -34.67
N GLU A 901 -4.18 -16.43 -34.32
CA GLU A 901 -5.63 -16.57 -34.22
C GLU A 901 -6.27 -15.70 -33.12
N LEU A 902 -5.48 -15.15 -32.18
CA LEU A 902 -5.94 -14.24 -31.13
C LEU A 902 -5.54 -12.78 -31.35
N LYS A 903 -4.63 -12.47 -32.30
CA LYS A 903 -4.12 -11.09 -32.54
C LYS A 903 -5.19 -10.11 -32.98
N TYR A 904 -6.32 -10.58 -33.53
CA TYR A 904 -7.45 -9.72 -33.90
C TYR A 904 -7.99 -8.93 -32.69
N ILE A 905 -7.90 -9.50 -31.48
CA ILE A 905 -8.31 -8.83 -30.23
C ILE A 905 -7.34 -7.69 -29.89
N GLY A 906 -6.03 -7.88 -30.09
CA GLY A 906 -5.04 -6.81 -29.89
C GLY A 906 -5.29 -5.60 -30.79
N THR A 907 -5.50 -5.84 -32.08
CA THR A 907 -5.88 -4.80 -33.05
C THR A 907 -7.18 -4.11 -32.64
N MET A 908 -8.25 -4.87 -32.36
CA MET A 908 -9.54 -4.35 -31.92
C MET A 908 -9.41 -3.46 -30.67
N LEU A 909 -8.66 -3.89 -29.66
CA LEU A 909 -8.46 -3.12 -28.43
C LEU A 909 -7.62 -1.85 -28.66
N ARG A 910 -6.62 -1.88 -29.57
CA ARG A 910 -5.86 -0.68 -29.96
C ARG A 910 -6.71 0.32 -30.75
N GLU A 911 -7.61 -0.13 -31.62
CA GLU A 911 -8.55 0.74 -32.33
C GLU A 911 -9.59 1.37 -31.39
N LYS A 912 -10.15 0.58 -30.46
CA LYS A 912 -11.02 1.08 -29.39
C LYS A 912 -10.32 2.13 -28.53
N LEU A 913 -9.05 1.89 -28.15
CA LEU A 913 -8.25 2.85 -27.39
C LEU A 913 -8.05 4.17 -28.15
N LYS A 914 -7.76 4.15 -29.47
CA LYS A 914 -7.68 5.36 -30.30
C LYS A 914 -8.97 6.19 -30.23
N LYS A 915 -10.13 5.57 -30.46
CA LYS A 915 -11.44 6.26 -30.34
C LYS A 915 -11.71 6.80 -28.91
N ALA A 916 -11.33 6.07 -27.87
CA ALA A 916 -11.48 6.54 -26.49
C ALA A 916 -10.54 7.74 -26.18
N MET A 917 -9.33 7.75 -26.73
CA MET A 917 -8.39 8.87 -26.67
C MET A 917 -8.93 10.10 -27.41
N GLU A 918 -9.47 9.92 -28.62
CA GLU A 918 -10.12 10.98 -29.41
C GLU A 918 -11.30 11.61 -28.66
N LEU A 919 -12.23 10.82 -28.10
CA LEU A 919 -13.31 11.36 -27.30
C LEU A 919 -12.80 12.12 -26.07
N THR A 920 -11.80 11.56 -25.37
CA THR A 920 -11.24 12.19 -24.18
C THR A 920 -10.69 13.57 -24.52
N ALA A 921 -9.90 13.70 -25.58
CA ALA A 921 -9.35 14.99 -26.04
C ALA A 921 -10.45 15.98 -26.47
N LEU A 922 -11.51 15.52 -27.14
CA LEU A 922 -12.67 16.35 -27.49
C LEU A 922 -13.46 16.85 -26.27
N VAL A 923 -13.56 16.04 -25.20
CA VAL A 923 -14.28 16.42 -23.97
C VAL A 923 -13.43 17.35 -23.10
N THR A 924 -12.14 17.06 -22.93
CA THR A 924 -11.23 17.87 -22.09
C THR A 924 -10.71 19.13 -22.80
N ASN A 925 -10.80 19.18 -24.14
CA ASN A 925 -10.24 20.22 -25.01
C ASN A 925 -8.70 20.36 -24.84
N GLU A 926 -8.02 19.24 -24.59
CA GLU A 926 -6.57 19.15 -24.48
C GLU A 926 -5.93 18.85 -25.85
N LYS A 927 -4.74 19.40 -26.12
CA LYS A 927 -3.97 19.07 -27.35
C LYS A 927 -3.09 17.85 -27.13
N SER A 928 -2.68 17.63 -25.90
CA SER A 928 -1.91 16.50 -25.41
C SER A 928 -2.39 16.18 -24.00
N PHE A 929 -2.59 14.90 -23.68
CA PHE A 929 -3.20 14.51 -22.40
C PHE A 929 -2.47 15.10 -21.18
N CYS A 930 -3.23 15.40 -20.13
CA CYS A 930 -2.84 16.21 -18.97
C CYS A 930 -2.38 17.65 -19.26
N ASP A 931 -2.75 18.28 -20.39
CA ASP A 931 -2.61 19.75 -20.54
C ASP A 931 -3.38 20.51 -19.45
N ASN A 932 -4.50 19.95 -18.95
CA ASN A 932 -5.28 20.51 -17.84
C ASN A 932 -4.73 20.12 -16.45
N ASP A 933 -3.74 19.23 -16.35
CA ASP A 933 -2.97 18.95 -15.12
C ASP A 933 -1.47 18.81 -15.45
N ILE A 934 -0.87 19.97 -15.68
CA ILE A 934 0.55 20.15 -16.03
C ILE A 934 1.49 19.50 -15.00
N LEU A 935 1.07 19.33 -13.74
CA LEU A 935 1.91 18.72 -12.69
C LEU A 935 1.93 17.20 -12.82
N THR A 936 0.76 16.59 -13.00
CA THR A 936 0.65 15.15 -13.31
C THR A 936 1.34 14.85 -14.64
N LYS A 937 1.20 15.72 -15.65
CA LYS A 937 1.91 15.61 -16.94
C LYS A 937 3.43 15.51 -16.78
N ARG A 938 4.06 16.48 -16.10
CA ARG A 938 5.51 16.50 -15.82
C ARG A 938 5.98 15.27 -15.03
N SER A 939 5.17 14.80 -14.08
CA SER A 939 5.44 13.58 -13.30
C SER A 939 5.43 12.34 -14.21
N ILE A 940 4.58 12.29 -15.24
CA ILE A 940 4.57 11.17 -16.21
C ILE A 940 5.79 11.25 -17.13
N GLU A 941 5.99 12.39 -17.78
CA GLU A 941 7.06 12.64 -18.77
C GLU A 941 8.46 12.30 -18.23
N SER A 942 8.74 12.62 -16.96
CA SER A 942 10.05 12.34 -16.34
C SER A 942 10.41 10.85 -16.22
N ARG A 943 9.42 9.95 -16.32
CA ARG A 943 9.58 8.49 -16.18
C ARG A 943 9.33 7.74 -17.48
N THR A 944 8.55 8.29 -18.42
CA THR A 944 8.19 7.62 -19.69
C THR A 944 9.42 7.13 -20.47
N LYS A 945 10.49 7.93 -20.53
CA LYS A 945 11.76 7.56 -21.20
C LYS A 945 12.46 6.33 -20.61
N TRP A 946 12.18 5.97 -19.36
CA TRP A 946 12.77 4.79 -18.70
C TRP A 946 11.87 3.55 -18.81
N VAL A 947 10.55 3.73 -18.75
CA VAL A 947 9.61 2.60 -18.75
C VAL A 947 9.56 1.88 -20.09
N ALA A 948 9.84 2.56 -21.21
CA ALA A 948 9.91 1.93 -22.54
C ALA A 948 10.94 0.78 -22.59
N VAL A 949 12.16 0.99 -22.07
CA VAL A 949 13.20 -0.04 -21.96
C VAL A 949 12.73 -1.20 -21.09
N CYS A 950 12.13 -0.90 -19.94
CA CYS A 950 11.60 -1.91 -19.02
C CYS A 950 10.49 -2.75 -19.67
N ASN A 951 9.64 -2.16 -20.51
CA ASN A 951 8.63 -2.87 -21.29
C ASN A 951 9.26 -3.79 -22.35
N LEU A 952 10.22 -3.29 -23.15
CA LEU A 952 10.87 -4.10 -24.19
C LEU A 952 11.65 -5.29 -23.60
N ILE A 953 12.34 -5.09 -22.47
CA ILE A 953 12.98 -6.18 -21.72
C ILE A 953 11.95 -7.15 -21.14
N GLN A 954 10.79 -6.66 -20.66
CA GLN A 954 9.71 -7.55 -20.19
C GLN A 954 9.18 -8.44 -21.31
N ILE A 955 8.90 -7.88 -22.49
CA ILE A 955 8.38 -8.65 -23.64
C ILE A 955 9.39 -9.72 -24.05
N GLN A 956 10.67 -9.37 -24.20
CA GLN A 956 11.71 -10.32 -24.59
C GLN A 956 11.94 -11.41 -23.52
N ALA A 957 11.89 -11.07 -22.23
CA ALA A 957 11.98 -12.05 -21.14
C ALA A 957 10.76 -13.00 -21.12
N LEU A 958 9.54 -12.47 -21.27
CA LEU A 958 8.32 -13.28 -21.38
C LEU A 958 8.39 -14.23 -22.59
N LYS A 959 8.84 -13.73 -23.75
CA LYS A 959 8.98 -14.50 -24.99
C LYS A 959 9.92 -15.69 -24.79
N ARG A 960 11.18 -15.41 -24.43
CA ARG A 960 12.22 -16.44 -24.23
C ARG A 960 11.83 -17.47 -23.15
N LEU A 961 11.15 -17.06 -22.07
CA LEU A 961 10.64 -17.97 -21.04
C LEU A 961 9.50 -18.87 -21.55
N ARG A 962 8.55 -18.33 -22.31
CA ARG A 962 7.39 -19.08 -22.84
C ARG A 962 7.76 -19.96 -24.04
N GLU A 963 8.84 -19.65 -24.74
CA GLU A 963 9.45 -20.53 -25.76
C GLU A 963 10.14 -21.73 -25.08
N ARG A 964 11.07 -21.49 -24.15
CA ARG A 964 11.73 -22.57 -23.38
C ARG A 964 10.76 -23.49 -22.62
N HIS A 965 9.64 -22.96 -22.14
CA HIS A 965 8.60 -23.78 -21.50
C HIS A 965 7.95 -24.76 -22.49
N ARG A 966 7.62 -24.31 -23.72
CA ARG A 966 7.03 -25.14 -24.76
C ARG A 966 8.02 -26.19 -25.29
N GLU A 967 9.30 -25.82 -25.44
CA GLU A 967 10.38 -26.77 -25.79
C GLU A 967 10.54 -27.86 -24.72
N TRP A 968 10.45 -27.48 -23.43
CA TRP A 968 10.48 -28.41 -22.30
C TRP A 968 9.24 -29.33 -22.28
N GLU A 969 8.04 -28.80 -22.51
CA GLU A 969 6.81 -29.60 -22.60
C GLU A 969 6.87 -30.61 -23.75
N LEU A 970 7.20 -30.15 -24.97
CA LEU A 970 7.30 -30.99 -26.17
C LEU A 970 8.33 -32.13 -26.01
N SER A 971 9.51 -31.83 -25.46
CA SER A 971 10.53 -32.86 -25.20
C SER A 971 10.05 -33.91 -24.19
N HIS A 972 9.36 -33.49 -23.11
CA HIS A 972 8.85 -34.40 -22.09
C HIS A 972 7.62 -35.20 -22.56
N GLU A 973 6.84 -34.70 -23.53
CA GLU A 973 5.82 -35.49 -24.22
C GLU A 973 6.45 -36.54 -25.14
N THR A 974 7.54 -36.23 -25.87
CA THR A 974 8.24 -37.24 -26.68
C THR A 974 8.95 -38.33 -25.88
N ASP A 975 9.39 -38.05 -24.65
CA ASP A 975 9.92 -39.07 -23.74
C ASP A 975 8.82 -39.89 -23.05
N ARG A 976 7.61 -39.32 -22.88
CA ARG A 976 6.43 -40.07 -22.42
C ARG A 976 5.89 -41.01 -23.49
N SER A 977 5.87 -40.60 -24.77
CA SER A 977 5.46 -41.48 -25.86
C SER A 977 6.44 -42.64 -26.06
N LYS A 978 7.76 -42.39 -25.98
CA LYS A 978 8.78 -43.46 -26.00
C LYS A 978 8.65 -44.45 -24.83
N LYS A 979 8.39 -43.96 -23.60
CA LYS A 979 8.15 -44.86 -22.45
C LYS A 979 6.86 -45.68 -22.55
N ASN A 980 5.97 -45.35 -23.49
CA ASN A 980 4.82 -46.17 -23.84
C ASN A 980 5.05 -47.05 -25.09
N SER A 981 6.18 -46.94 -25.79
CA SER A 981 6.58 -47.89 -26.86
C SER A 981 7.51 -49.00 -26.36
N ASP A 982 8.25 -48.77 -25.27
CA ASP A 982 9.25 -49.72 -24.75
C ASP A 982 8.63 -50.81 -23.83
N THR A 983 7.57 -51.48 -24.30
CA THR A 983 7.12 -52.77 -23.76
C THR A 983 7.46 -53.89 -24.75
N PRO A 984 8.38 -54.81 -24.42
CA PRO A 984 8.85 -55.82 -25.36
C PRO A 984 7.83 -56.94 -25.57
N THR A 985 7.04 -56.86 -26.64
CA THR A 985 6.33 -58.02 -27.21
C THR A 985 7.33 -58.89 -27.97
N GLY A 986 7.96 -59.83 -27.26
CA GLY A 986 8.69 -60.91 -27.92
C GLY A 986 7.73 -62.04 -28.29
N GLU A 987 7.65 -62.39 -29.57
CA GLU A 987 7.60 -63.78 -30.05
C GLU A 987 7.68 -63.86 -31.59
N GLU A 988 8.67 -64.61 -32.07
CA GLU A 988 8.80 -65.15 -33.43
C GLU A 988 9.06 -66.67 -33.30
N PRO A 989 8.82 -67.52 -34.32
CA PRO A 989 8.03 -67.30 -35.54
C PRO A 989 7.04 -68.46 -35.84
N MET A 990 6.17 -68.30 -36.84
CA MET A 990 6.05 -69.18 -38.04
C MET A 990 4.87 -68.75 -38.96
N PRO A 991 4.91 -68.99 -40.29
CA PRO A 991 4.06 -68.24 -41.25
C PRO A 991 3.00 -69.03 -42.04
N SER A 992 2.11 -68.26 -42.70
CA SER A 992 1.22 -68.63 -43.81
C SER A 992 -0.05 -69.44 -43.45
N ARG A 993 -1.18 -69.35 -44.18
CA ARG A 993 -1.47 -68.72 -45.49
C ARG A 993 -2.73 -67.82 -45.44
N SER A 994 -2.94 -67.05 -46.50
CA SER A 994 -4.14 -66.23 -46.76
C SER A 994 -5.25 -66.98 -47.52
N ALA A 995 -6.53 -66.74 -47.17
CA ALA A 995 -7.68 -66.63 -48.08
C ALA A 995 -8.98 -66.23 -47.35
N HIS A 996 -9.83 -65.44 -48.01
CA HIS A 996 -11.18 -64.99 -47.62
C HIS A 996 -12.28 -66.07 -47.85
N PRO A 997 -13.59 -65.81 -47.61
CA PRO A 997 -14.27 -65.37 -46.37
C PRO A 997 -15.63 -66.10 -46.10
N MET A 998 -16.34 -65.84 -44.98
CA MET A 998 -17.81 -65.63 -44.91
C MET A 998 -18.37 -65.54 -43.46
N LYS A 999 -19.40 -64.70 -43.30
CA LYS A 999 -20.54 -64.64 -42.33
C LYS A 999 -20.59 -65.55 -41.07
N GLY A 1000 -21.02 -64.97 -39.94
CA GLY A 1000 -22.37 -65.30 -39.40
C GLY A 1000 -22.60 -65.40 -37.88
N HIS A 1001 -23.75 -64.84 -37.45
CA HIS A 1001 -24.59 -65.14 -36.27
C HIS A 1001 -24.26 -64.67 -34.83
N GLU A 1002 -25.34 -64.62 -34.02
CA GLU A 1002 -25.50 -63.98 -32.70
C GLU A 1002 -25.77 -64.97 -31.55
N SER A 1003 -25.58 -64.51 -30.29
CA SER A 1003 -26.29 -64.87 -29.02
C SER A 1003 -25.62 -64.08 -27.88
N GLU A 1004 -26.29 -63.49 -26.86
CA GLU A 1004 -27.17 -64.04 -25.80
C GLU A 1004 -26.45 -65.00 -24.83
N ALA A 1005 -26.65 -65.01 -23.50
CA ALA A 1005 -27.26 -64.05 -22.54
C ALA A 1005 -26.91 -64.48 -21.08
N ASP A 1006 -27.54 -63.87 -20.06
CA ASP A 1006 -27.70 -64.37 -18.66
C ASP A 1006 -26.45 -64.48 -17.72
N ASN A 1007 -26.59 -64.76 -16.40
CA ASN A 1007 -27.33 -64.02 -15.34
C ASN A 1007 -26.93 -64.53 -13.90
N LYS A 1008 -26.85 -63.62 -12.91
CA LYS A 1008 -27.25 -63.78 -11.47
C LYS A 1008 -26.62 -64.80 -10.44
N LEU A 1009 -26.23 -64.22 -9.28
CA LEU A 1009 -26.59 -64.57 -7.86
C LEU A 1009 -25.77 -65.55 -6.93
N THR A 1010 -25.25 -64.97 -5.82
CA THR A 1010 -25.39 -65.34 -4.36
C THR A 1010 -24.50 -66.33 -3.55
N ASN A 1011 -24.43 -66.03 -2.23
CA ASN A 1011 -24.05 -66.82 -1.01
C ASN A 1011 -22.55 -67.11 -0.73
N SER A 1012 -21.95 -67.15 0.49
CA SER A 1012 -22.30 -67.05 1.95
C SER A 1012 -22.44 -68.36 2.77
N ALA A 1013 -21.97 -68.53 4.04
CA ALA A 1013 -21.02 -67.77 4.90
C ALA A 1013 -20.72 -68.48 6.27
N SER A 1014 -19.63 -68.07 6.96
CA SER A 1014 -19.33 -68.15 8.44
C SER A 1014 -19.16 -69.49 9.20
N LYS A 1015 -18.20 -69.50 10.16
CA LYS A 1015 -18.12 -70.10 11.55
C LYS A 1015 -16.71 -70.67 11.88
N ASP A 1016 -16.00 -70.33 12.98
CA ASP A 1016 -16.15 -70.49 14.47
C ASP A 1016 -15.57 -71.85 14.97
N GLU A 1017 -14.87 -72.05 16.10
CA GLU A 1017 -14.31 -71.23 17.22
C GLU A 1017 -13.27 -72.05 18.08
N LEU A 1018 -12.86 -71.56 19.28
CA LEU A 1018 -12.27 -72.25 20.50
C LEU A 1018 -10.75 -72.17 20.87
N ASP A 1019 -10.47 -71.37 21.92
CA ASP A 1019 -9.73 -71.63 23.19
C ASP A 1019 -8.48 -72.54 23.29
N SER A 1020 -7.44 -72.25 24.11
CA SER A 1020 -7.09 -71.15 25.07
C SER A 1020 -5.58 -71.29 25.49
N GLN A 1021 -4.89 -70.68 26.48
CA GLN A 1021 -5.13 -70.00 27.77
C GLN A 1021 -4.03 -68.91 28.09
N TYR A 1022 -3.95 -68.48 29.37
CA TYR A 1022 -2.94 -67.68 30.11
C TYR A 1022 -1.44 -67.93 29.76
N GLU A 1023 -0.48 -67.00 29.94
CA GLU A 1023 -0.34 -65.92 30.96
C GLU A 1023 -0.03 -64.49 30.41
N SER A 1024 0.14 -63.53 31.33
CA SER A 1024 0.38 -62.08 31.13
C SER A 1024 1.80 -61.71 31.63
N PRO A 1025 2.47 -60.59 31.20
CA PRO A 1025 1.91 -59.23 31.40
C PRO A 1025 2.41 -58.04 30.52
N ILE A 1026 1.82 -56.87 30.79
CA ILE A 1026 2.23 -55.47 30.47
C ILE A 1026 2.04 -54.93 29.02
N ARG A 1027 1.03 -54.04 28.90
CA ARG A 1027 0.94 -52.76 28.15
C ARG A 1027 1.91 -52.50 26.97
N GLY A 1028 1.47 -51.98 25.82
CA GLY A 1028 0.11 -51.60 25.40
C GLY A 1028 0.07 -50.57 24.25
N SER A 1029 -1.00 -50.62 23.45
CA SER A 1029 -1.44 -49.66 22.41
C SER A 1029 -0.44 -49.22 21.31
N SER A 1030 -0.48 -49.94 20.20
CA SER A 1030 -0.08 -49.48 18.87
C SER A 1030 -0.99 -48.36 18.33
N SER A 1031 -0.66 -47.08 18.59
CA SER A 1031 -1.37 -45.94 17.96
C SER A 1031 -0.55 -44.65 17.93
N LYS A 1032 0.38 -44.51 16.95
CA LYS A 1032 1.10 -43.24 16.66
C LYS A 1032 1.78 -43.20 15.28
N ARG A 1033 0.99 -43.22 14.19
CA ARG A 1033 1.46 -42.89 12.81
C ARG A 1033 0.57 -41.87 12.07
N ILE A 1034 0.25 -40.74 12.72
CA ILE A 1034 -0.30 -39.54 12.05
C ILE A 1034 0.19 -38.21 12.68
N TYR A 1035 1.23 -38.25 13.54
CA TYR A 1035 1.82 -37.08 14.21
C TYR A 1035 3.34 -36.95 13.95
N SER A 1036 3.75 -36.64 12.71
CA SER A 1036 5.18 -36.44 12.38
C SER A 1036 5.51 -35.20 11.51
N TYR A 1037 4.52 -34.51 10.93
CA TYR A 1037 4.77 -33.33 10.09
C TYR A 1037 5.05 -32.06 10.92
N LEU A 1038 4.22 -31.77 11.93
CA LEU A 1038 4.36 -30.55 12.76
C LEU A 1038 5.56 -30.59 13.72
N SER A 1039 5.85 -31.76 14.31
CA SER A 1039 6.97 -31.92 15.26
C SER A 1039 8.33 -31.57 14.62
N ARG A 1040 8.53 -31.91 13.34
CA ARG A 1040 9.76 -31.64 12.58
C ARG A 1040 9.98 -30.15 12.23
N LYS A 1041 8.97 -29.28 12.32
CA LYS A 1041 9.15 -27.82 12.21
C LYS A 1041 9.44 -27.16 13.56
N LYS A 1042 8.87 -27.65 14.67
CA LYS A 1042 9.05 -27.03 16.00
C LYS A 1042 10.51 -27.02 16.46
N SER A 1043 11.28 -28.08 16.17
CA SER A 1043 12.71 -28.14 16.50
C SER A 1043 13.64 -27.26 15.64
N LYS A 1044 13.23 -26.89 14.42
CA LYS A 1044 13.99 -25.96 13.56
C LYS A 1044 13.72 -24.48 13.85
N LEU A 1045 12.63 -24.15 14.55
CA LEU A 1045 12.32 -22.78 14.98
C LEU A 1045 13.06 -22.35 16.27
N ILE A 1046 13.62 -23.29 17.02
CA ILE A 1046 14.22 -23.04 18.36
C ILE A 1046 15.75 -22.84 18.31
N LYS A 1047 16.40 -23.01 17.14
CA LYS A 1047 17.87 -22.95 16.98
C LYS A 1047 18.36 -21.98 15.89
N ASN A 1048 17.80 -20.77 15.81
CA ASN A 1048 18.25 -19.79 14.80
C ASN A 1048 18.27 -18.34 15.34
N PRO A 1049 19.36 -17.90 16.00
CA PRO A 1049 19.43 -16.62 16.71
C PRO A 1049 19.74 -15.41 15.79
N LYS A 1050 19.19 -15.38 14.56
CA LYS A 1050 19.45 -14.30 13.58
C LYS A 1050 18.20 -13.86 12.82
N PHE A 1051 17.15 -13.44 13.52
CA PHE A 1051 16.12 -12.56 12.95
C PHE A 1051 15.51 -11.59 13.99
N HIS A 1052 15.38 -10.34 13.57
CA HIS A 1052 14.68 -9.20 14.21
C HIS A 1052 15.29 -8.56 15.49
N PRO A 1053 15.57 -7.24 15.50
CA PRO A 1053 16.13 -6.52 16.65
C PRO A 1053 15.04 -6.11 17.68
N LEU A 1054 14.33 -7.10 18.24
CA LEU A 1054 13.34 -6.89 19.32
C LEU A 1054 13.74 -7.53 20.66
N LEU A 1055 14.94 -8.10 20.75
CA LEU A 1055 15.43 -8.83 21.92
C LEU A 1055 16.72 -8.26 22.54
N GLU A 1056 17.53 -7.52 21.79
CA GLU A 1056 18.75 -6.83 22.23
C GLU A 1056 18.94 -5.55 21.39
N SER A 1057 19.44 -4.42 21.91
CA SER A 1057 19.89 -4.11 23.28
C SER A 1057 19.76 -2.61 23.60
N TYR A 1058 19.77 -2.26 24.89
CA TYR A 1058 20.10 -0.92 25.38
C TYR A 1058 21.15 -1.08 26.49
N SER A 1059 22.42 -0.83 26.16
CA SER A 1059 23.49 -0.60 27.12
C SER A 1059 24.50 0.35 26.48
N SER A 1060 25.08 1.27 27.26
CA SER A 1060 25.82 2.41 26.72
C SER A 1060 27.03 2.78 27.57
N ALA A 1061 28.11 3.19 26.88
CA ALA A 1061 29.27 3.92 27.37
C ALA A 1061 30.36 3.15 28.16
N TYR A 1062 31.42 2.79 27.41
CA TYR A 1062 32.84 3.14 27.62
C TYR A 1062 33.64 2.73 28.89
N LEU A 1063 34.85 2.22 28.59
CA LEU A 1063 36.15 2.25 29.30
C LEU A 1063 36.52 1.20 30.37
N GLN A 1064 37.72 0.60 30.11
CA GLN A 1064 38.69 -0.04 31.02
C GLN A 1064 38.22 -1.32 31.78
N SER A 1065 39.04 -2.37 31.95
CA SER A 1065 40.49 -2.57 31.74
C SER A 1065 40.85 -4.05 31.45
N GLU A 1066 42.04 -4.26 30.87
CA GLU A 1066 43.02 -5.37 31.05
C GLU A 1066 42.58 -6.75 31.61
N GLY A 1067 43.02 -7.84 30.97
CA GLY A 1067 42.78 -9.23 31.43
C GLY A 1067 43.31 -10.30 30.46
N GLU A 1068 44.59 -10.62 30.59
CA GLU A 1068 45.40 -11.51 29.73
C GLU A 1068 45.01 -13.02 29.71
N ASN A 1069 45.44 -13.69 28.63
CA ASN A 1069 46.06 -15.04 28.57
C ASN A 1069 45.26 -16.37 28.73
N ASP A 1070 45.21 -17.12 27.61
CA ASP A 1070 46.06 -18.31 27.33
C ASP A 1070 45.49 -19.75 27.09
N PHE A 1071 45.90 -20.27 25.92
CA PHE A 1071 46.47 -21.60 25.60
C PHE A 1071 45.68 -22.94 25.62
N PHE A 1072 45.42 -23.43 24.39
CA PHE A 1072 46.01 -24.64 23.75
C PHE A 1072 45.48 -26.09 23.93
N PHE A 1073 45.61 -26.80 22.78
CA PHE A 1073 45.90 -28.23 22.51
C PHE A 1073 44.91 -29.38 22.79
N ASP A 1074 44.67 -30.16 21.71
CA ASP A 1074 44.96 -31.60 21.45
C ASP A 1074 44.42 -32.70 22.41
N ASP A 1075 44.24 -33.98 22.03
CA ASP A 1075 44.75 -34.74 20.88
C ASP A 1075 43.81 -35.90 20.40
N LEU A 1076 44.27 -36.69 19.42
CA LEU A 1076 43.68 -37.86 18.73
C LEU A 1076 43.47 -39.12 19.63
N PRO A 1077 42.56 -40.06 19.26
CA PRO A 1077 42.87 -41.19 18.33
C PRO A 1077 41.67 -41.69 17.47
N ASP A 1078 41.73 -42.69 16.57
CA ASP A 1078 42.73 -43.20 15.59
C ASP A 1078 42.02 -44.28 14.70
N MET A 1079 42.68 -44.78 13.63
CA MET A 1079 42.38 -45.98 12.81
C MET A 1079 41.11 -46.01 11.92
N GLY A 1080 41.32 -46.11 10.59
CA GLY A 1080 40.28 -46.44 9.60
C GLY A 1080 40.75 -46.27 8.13
N LEU A 1081 41.26 -47.34 7.50
CA LEU A 1081 42.12 -47.26 6.29
C LEU A 1081 41.44 -47.42 4.91
N SER A 1082 42.22 -47.03 3.89
CA SER A 1082 42.06 -47.17 2.41
C SER A 1082 41.19 -46.11 1.70
N ARG A 1083 41.73 -45.12 0.96
CA ARG A 1083 42.71 -45.04 -0.16
C ARG A 1083 42.18 -45.42 -1.55
N GLY A 1084 42.00 -44.39 -2.39
CA GLY A 1084 41.99 -44.48 -3.86
C GLY A 1084 42.34 -43.12 -4.46
N ARG A 1085 43.51 -42.97 -5.07
CA ARG A 1085 43.95 -41.70 -5.72
C ARG A 1085 43.60 -41.72 -7.21
N SER A 1086 43.20 -40.56 -7.73
CA SER A 1086 43.69 -40.07 -9.03
C SER A 1086 43.73 -38.54 -9.00
N ALA A 1087 44.61 -37.93 -9.78
CA ALA A 1087 44.80 -36.48 -9.84
C ALA A 1087 45.14 -36.07 -11.27
N TYR A 1088 44.65 -34.91 -11.73
CA TYR A 1088 45.23 -34.23 -12.88
C TYR A 1088 45.13 -32.70 -12.78
N LYS A 1089 46.31 -32.08 -12.89
CA LYS A 1089 46.62 -30.72 -13.38
C LYS A 1089 45.70 -29.56 -13.00
N THR A 1090 46.23 -28.73 -12.11
CA THR A 1090 46.06 -27.27 -12.13
C THR A 1090 46.46 -26.69 -13.48
N ASN A 1091 45.75 -25.64 -13.92
CA ASN A 1091 46.22 -24.62 -14.84
C ASN A 1091 46.06 -23.26 -14.12
N ASP A 1092 46.98 -22.32 -14.37
CA ASP A 1092 47.01 -21.06 -13.62
C ASP A 1092 45.80 -20.15 -13.91
N CYS A 1093 45.24 -19.56 -12.85
CA CYS A 1093 44.35 -18.40 -12.94
C CYS A 1093 45.08 -17.20 -12.35
N THR A 1094 45.11 -16.10 -13.09
CA THR A 1094 45.83 -14.87 -12.73
C THR A 1094 45.15 -14.12 -11.58
N TYR A 1095 45.97 -13.38 -10.83
CA TYR A 1095 45.67 -12.93 -9.46
C TYR A 1095 44.79 -11.65 -9.36
N ASP A 1096 43.76 -11.52 -10.21
CA ASP A 1096 43.08 -10.24 -10.49
C ASP A 1096 41.56 -10.21 -10.20
N GLU A 1097 40.91 -11.33 -9.88
CA GLU A 1097 39.43 -11.41 -9.76
C GLU A 1097 38.86 -11.35 -8.33
N VAL A 1098 39.61 -10.84 -7.36
CA VAL A 1098 39.13 -10.74 -5.96
C VAL A 1098 38.36 -9.44 -5.72
N THR A 1099 37.06 -9.55 -5.43
CA THR A 1099 36.15 -8.50 -4.92
C THR A 1099 35.73 -7.35 -5.85
N LYS A 1100 35.32 -7.66 -7.10
CA LYS A 1100 34.29 -6.88 -7.80
C LYS A 1100 32.94 -7.63 -7.87
N THR A 1101 32.27 -7.76 -6.73
CA THR A 1101 30.92 -8.36 -6.68
C THR A 1101 29.89 -7.39 -7.31
N TYR A 1102 29.65 -7.54 -8.61
CA TYR A 1102 28.47 -6.96 -9.28
C TYR A 1102 27.20 -7.67 -8.80
N ILE A 1103 26.02 -7.12 -9.09
CA ILE A 1103 24.79 -7.90 -8.99
C ILE A 1103 24.56 -8.53 -10.33
N ASP A 1104 24.41 -9.85 -10.29
CA ASP A 1104 23.98 -10.65 -11.41
C ASP A 1104 22.51 -11.06 -11.23
N TYR A 1105 21.78 -11.04 -12.33
CA TYR A 1105 20.41 -11.54 -12.45
C TYR A 1105 20.34 -12.55 -13.60
N THR A 1106 21.29 -13.49 -13.65
CA THR A 1106 21.50 -14.55 -14.67
C THR A 1106 20.26 -15.25 -15.23
N SER A 1107 19.15 -15.28 -14.47
CA SER A 1107 17.92 -15.90 -14.93
C SER A 1107 16.97 -14.89 -15.59
N LEU A 1108 16.46 -15.25 -16.77
CA LEU A 1108 15.34 -14.55 -17.42
C LEU A 1108 14.14 -14.32 -16.49
N ASN A 1109 13.92 -15.24 -15.54
CA ASN A 1109 12.90 -15.09 -14.52
C ASN A 1109 13.18 -13.90 -13.61
N ASP A 1110 14.40 -13.75 -13.08
CA ASP A 1110 14.77 -12.60 -12.27
C ASP A 1110 14.67 -11.30 -13.08
N ALA A 1111 15.16 -11.28 -14.34
CA ALA A 1111 14.98 -10.13 -15.24
C ALA A 1111 13.50 -9.74 -15.43
N LEU A 1112 12.61 -10.73 -15.61
CA LEU A 1112 11.16 -10.52 -15.67
C LEU A 1112 10.62 -9.93 -14.35
N ILE A 1113 11.01 -10.45 -13.19
CA ILE A 1113 10.59 -9.92 -11.88
C ILE A 1113 11.01 -8.45 -11.71
N VAL A 1114 12.24 -8.11 -12.09
CA VAL A 1114 12.75 -6.73 -12.03
C VAL A 1114 11.98 -5.84 -13.01
N SER A 1115 11.70 -6.29 -14.23
CA SER A 1115 10.89 -5.52 -15.20
C SER A 1115 9.49 -5.17 -14.67
N ILE A 1116 8.79 -6.14 -14.07
CA ILE A 1116 7.44 -5.95 -13.50
C ILE A 1116 7.47 -4.90 -12.38
N LYS A 1117 8.52 -4.92 -11.56
CA LYS A 1117 8.78 -3.94 -10.49
C LYS A 1117 9.13 -2.55 -11.04
N ALA A 1118 9.97 -2.47 -12.07
CA ALA A 1118 10.41 -1.23 -12.70
C ALA A 1118 9.24 -0.51 -13.38
N ILE A 1119 8.45 -1.22 -14.19
CA ILE A 1119 7.25 -0.67 -14.82
C ILE A 1119 6.25 -0.21 -13.75
N ALA A 1120 6.04 -0.99 -12.68
CA ALA A 1120 5.17 -0.58 -11.57
C ALA A 1120 5.65 0.69 -10.84
N ALA A 1121 6.96 0.92 -10.76
CA ALA A 1121 7.53 2.12 -10.15
C ALA A 1121 7.48 3.35 -11.07
N GLY A 1122 7.64 3.17 -12.39
CA GLY A 1122 7.52 4.26 -13.36
C GLY A 1122 6.07 4.62 -13.71
N MET A 1123 5.16 3.63 -13.72
CA MET A 1123 3.72 3.77 -13.95
C MET A 1123 2.95 3.95 -12.63
N GLN A 1124 3.50 4.67 -11.65
CA GLN A 1124 2.74 5.01 -10.44
C GLN A 1124 1.49 5.83 -10.76
N ASN A 1125 0.50 5.78 -9.87
CA ASN A 1125 -0.76 6.53 -9.96
C ASN A 1125 -1.62 6.18 -11.20
N THR A 1126 -1.51 4.99 -11.79
CA THR A 1126 -2.35 4.51 -12.92
C THR A 1126 -3.69 3.88 -12.53
N GLY A 1127 -3.80 3.42 -11.29
CA GLY A 1127 -4.69 2.29 -10.93
C GLY A 1127 -6.19 2.55 -10.99
#